data_AF-A0AAD6NS51-F1
#
_entry.id   AF-A0AAD6NS51-F1
#
_cell.length_a   1.000
_cell.length_b   1.000
_cell.length_c   1.000
_cell.angle_alpha   90.00
_cell.angle_beta   90.00
_cell.angle_gamma   90.00
#
_symmetry.space_group_name_H-M   'P 1'
#
loop_
_entity.id
_entity.type
_entity.pdbx_description
1 polymer ?
#
loop_
_entity_poly.entity_id
_entity_poly.type
_entity_poly.pdbx_seq_one_letter_code
_entity_poly.pdbx_strand_id
1 'polypeptide(L)'
;MDVKKDLLHVVERNQAKSDAAEAYESILTGKREQRAHDFLDCIIDLREYDVPYHVRFAIDNDIRCGQWYDVIVSSTGVMLEKRTDLLQRAEVHVCAFDIETTKLPLKFPDADYDLIMMISYMVDGQGYLITNRECVGEDIEDLEYTPKPEYEGYFKVTNVKNEVELLKLWFAHMREVKPGIYVTYNGDYFDWPFLESRAAYHGFKMSDEVGFSCDKNQGECRAKFACHLDCFAWVKRDSYLPQGSQGLKAVTKTKLGYDPHEVNPEDMVRFAKEKPQMMASYSVSDAVATYYLYMTYVHPFIFSLATIIPMSPDEVLRKGSGTLCEMLLMVQAYMANVICPNKHQSDQEKFHKSHLLESETYIGGHVECLESGVFRSDLPTSFKLDPSAYELLIKNLDRDLQYAIRVEGKMDLDSISNYDEVKNAIMEKLVLLRAEPVREECPLIYHLDVAAMYPNIILTNRLQPPSIVTDEICTACDFNRPGKTCLRKLEWVWRGEIFTAKKSDYYHLKKQIESEFVDGTDGQLSKSFLDLSKIDQQSKLKERLKKYCQKAYKRVLDKPVTEVREAGICMRENSFYVDTVRSFRDRRYEYKGLNKVWKGKLSEAKASGNSIKIQEAHDMVVLYDSLQLAHKCILNSFYGYVMRKGARWYSMEMAGVVTYTGAKIIQNARLLVDKIGKPLELDTDGIWCVLPGCFPENFTFKTKDPKKKLTISYPCVMLNVDVARNNTNEQYQTLTDPVNKTYATHSECSIEFEVDGPYKAMILPASKEEGILIKKRYAVFNDDGTLAELKGFEIKRRGELKLIKVFQAELFDKFLDGSTLEECYSAVAAVANRWLDLLDNQGKDIADSELLDYISESSTMSKSLSEYGEQKSCAVTTARRLADFLGDSMVKDKGLRCQYIVACEPRGTPVSERAVPVAIFETDAEIMKFYLRKWCKTSSDVGIRPIIDWSYYKQRLGSSIQKIVTIPAAMQKVANPVPRVVHPDWLHRKVREKEDKFRQRKLVDIFTLRSRNDATITNHDEADVKDLEDFQIKSSSINRPRPIVRCYDVNDKHPAKKTGQLNSAEQQTDSVHELSSQSQHNTSYVENIDRNVDYQGWLELKKRKWKDILDRRKKQRLSNSRTSHHITNASELLGGLTNHKGAQRRTGVGSYFTTHEVALTRCHWQIIQLLPSSRCGQFFAWVVVEGIMLKIPITIPRAFYLNSKAPAMENFPGRHVNKTLPHGRPSYNLVEVIIDEDKFRKESKKLAALLADPRS
;
A
#
# COMPACT_ATOMS: atom_id res chain seq x y z
N MET A 1 -0.11 -17.59 -34.56
CA MET A 1 -0.90 -16.40 -34.13
C MET A 1 -1.70 -15.78 -35.28
N ASP A 2 -1.45 -16.26 -36.49
CA ASP A 2 -1.62 -15.53 -37.74
C ASP A 2 -3.07 -15.65 -38.20
N VAL A 3 -3.64 -16.86 -38.13
CA VAL A 3 -5.08 -17.14 -38.25
C VAL A 3 -5.95 -16.19 -37.42
N LYS A 4 -5.53 -15.80 -36.20
CA LYS A 4 -6.27 -14.82 -35.38
C LYS A 4 -6.23 -13.43 -36.02
N LYS A 5 -5.06 -12.97 -36.49
CA LYS A 5 -4.90 -11.68 -37.19
C LYS A 5 -5.72 -11.64 -38.49
N ASP A 6 -5.74 -12.76 -39.20
CA ASP A 6 -6.42 -12.89 -40.48
C ASP A 6 -7.95 -13.02 -40.34
N LEU A 7 -8.46 -13.51 -39.20
CA LEU A 7 -9.90 -13.57 -38.92
C LEU A 7 -10.45 -12.38 -38.11
N LEU A 8 -9.64 -11.68 -37.30
CA LEU A 8 -10.12 -10.58 -36.46
C LEU A 8 -10.75 -9.46 -37.30
N HIS A 9 -10.10 -9.07 -38.40
CA HIS A 9 -10.61 -8.01 -39.27
C HIS A 9 -11.89 -8.42 -40.05
N VAL A 10 -12.09 -9.73 -40.27
CA VAL A 10 -13.34 -10.27 -40.85
C VAL A 10 -14.45 -10.15 -39.82
N VAL A 11 -14.21 -10.54 -38.57
CA VAL A 11 -15.16 -10.40 -37.46
C VAL A 11 -15.52 -8.94 -37.20
N GLU A 12 -14.55 -8.03 -37.08
CA GLU A 12 -14.80 -6.59 -36.88
C GLU A 12 -15.63 -5.99 -38.03
N ARG A 13 -15.36 -6.39 -39.28
CA ARG A 13 -16.15 -6.00 -40.46
C ARG A 13 -17.57 -6.53 -40.39
N ASN A 14 -17.76 -7.78 -39.97
CA ASN A 14 -19.06 -8.44 -39.96
C ASN A 14 -19.95 -7.94 -38.82
N GLN A 15 -19.37 -7.67 -37.64
CA GLN A 15 -20.06 -6.98 -36.55
C GLN A 15 -20.50 -5.59 -37.00
N ALA A 16 -19.62 -4.77 -37.58
CA ALA A 16 -20.00 -3.46 -38.11
C ALA A 16 -21.06 -3.51 -39.24
N LYS A 17 -21.10 -4.58 -40.06
CA LYS A 17 -22.20 -4.85 -41.01
C LYS A 17 -23.52 -5.16 -40.29
N SER A 18 -23.47 -5.94 -39.20
CA SER A 18 -24.63 -6.36 -38.41
C SER A 18 -25.23 -5.16 -37.67
N ASP A 19 -24.41 -4.42 -36.92
CA ASP A 19 -24.82 -3.22 -36.19
C ASP A 19 -25.49 -2.19 -37.13
N ALA A 20 -24.91 -2.00 -38.32
CA ALA A 20 -25.45 -1.11 -39.34
C ALA A 20 -26.73 -1.63 -40.00
N ALA A 21 -26.94 -2.96 -40.07
CA ALA A 21 -28.17 -3.56 -40.56
C ALA A 21 -29.29 -3.46 -39.53
N GLU A 22 -29.02 -3.77 -38.26
CA GLU A 22 -29.98 -3.65 -37.15
C GLU A 22 -30.44 -2.20 -36.99
N ALA A 23 -29.51 -1.24 -37.03
CA ALA A 23 -29.81 0.20 -37.03
C ALA A 23 -30.62 0.68 -38.24
N TYR A 24 -30.71 -0.11 -39.33
CA TYR A 24 -31.51 0.20 -40.52
C TYR A 24 -32.87 -0.51 -40.49
N GLU A 25 -32.93 -1.77 -40.06
CA GLU A 25 -34.16 -2.55 -39.90
C GLU A 25 -35.02 -2.01 -38.74
N SER A 26 -34.41 -1.42 -37.70
CA SER A 26 -35.11 -0.66 -36.66
C SER A 26 -35.75 0.65 -37.17
N ILE A 27 -35.40 1.11 -38.38
CA ILE A 27 -35.95 2.31 -39.02
C ILE A 27 -36.95 1.94 -40.13
N LEU A 28 -36.82 0.75 -40.75
CA LEU A 28 -37.62 0.30 -41.89
C LEU A 28 -38.13 -1.12 -41.71
N THR A 29 -39.45 -1.26 -41.52
CA THR A 29 -40.19 -2.53 -41.41
C THR A 29 -40.37 -3.25 -42.76
N GLY A 30 -39.27 -3.48 -43.49
CA GLY A 30 -39.24 -4.18 -44.79
C GLY A 30 -38.64 -5.57 -44.70
N LYS A 31 -39.35 -6.60 -45.16
CA LYS A 31 -38.79 -7.96 -45.30
C LYS A 31 -37.67 -7.98 -46.36
N ARG A 32 -36.56 -8.62 -46.03
CA ARG A 32 -35.37 -8.72 -46.87
C ARG A 32 -35.36 -10.02 -47.68
N GLU A 33 -35.07 -9.95 -48.97
CA GLU A 33 -34.85 -11.14 -49.79
C GLU A 33 -33.54 -11.83 -49.43
N GLN A 34 -33.55 -13.16 -49.37
CA GLN A 34 -32.37 -13.96 -49.03
C GLN A 34 -31.37 -14.00 -50.20
N ARG A 35 -30.31 -13.18 -50.12
CA ARG A 35 -29.11 -13.38 -50.93
C ARG A 35 -28.30 -14.56 -50.36
N ALA A 36 -27.61 -15.28 -51.24
CA ALA A 36 -26.58 -16.23 -50.82
C ALA A 36 -25.52 -15.50 -49.99
N HIS A 37 -25.25 -16.00 -48.78
CA HIS A 37 -24.23 -15.43 -47.89
C HIS A 37 -22.87 -16.04 -48.21
N ASP A 38 -21.82 -15.22 -48.17
CA ASP A 38 -20.43 -15.69 -48.16
C ASP A 38 -20.17 -16.39 -46.82
N PHE A 39 -19.48 -17.54 -46.83
CA PHE A 39 -19.07 -18.23 -45.61
C PHE A 39 -18.21 -17.34 -44.69
N LEU A 40 -17.45 -16.39 -45.25
CA LEU A 40 -16.72 -15.40 -44.45
C LEU A 40 -17.63 -14.39 -43.74
N ASP A 41 -18.82 -14.09 -44.27
CA ASP A 41 -19.80 -13.21 -43.61
C ASP A 41 -20.58 -13.94 -42.50
N CYS A 42 -20.52 -15.28 -42.44
CA CYS A 42 -21.07 -16.08 -41.34
C CYS A 42 -20.17 -16.12 -40.08
N ILE A 43 -18.95 -15.56 -40.12
CA ILE A 43 -18.04 -15.54 -38.98
C ILE A 43 -18.33 -14.29 -38.12
N ILE A 44 -19.05 -14.50 -37.02
CA ILE A 44 -19.58 -13.41 -36.15
C ILE A 44 -18.67 -13.11 -34.95
N ASP A 45 -17.94 -14.11 -34.43
CA ASP A 45 -17.06 -13.99 -33.26
C ASP A 45 -15.96 -15.07 -33.29
N LEU A 46 -14.87 -14.86 -32.56
CA LEU A 46 -13.83 -15.87 -32.28
C LEU A 46 -13.87 -16.19 -30.79
N ARG A 47 -13.74 -17.47 -30.39
CA ARG A 47 -13.79 -17.87 -28.97
C ARG A 47 -12.46 -18.42 -28.48
N GLU A 48 -12.17 -18.17 -27.21
CA GLU A 48 -11.02 -18.69 -26.45
C GLU A 48 -9.61 -18.40 -27.04
N TYR A 49 -9.54 -17.48 -28.01
CA TYR A 49 -8.35 -17.12 -28.79
C TYR A 49 -7.24 -16.39 -28.01
N ASP A 50 -7.46 -16.12 -26.72
CA ASP A 50 -6.59 -15.36 -25.83
C ASP A 50 -6.22 -16.14 -24.55
N VAL A 51 -6.46 -17.45 -24.53
CA VAL A 51 -5.96 -18.36 -23.49
C VAL A 51 -4.46 -18.64 -23.71
N PRO A 52 -3.58 -18.45 -22.70
CA PRO A 52 -2.16 -18.80 -22.83
C PRO A 52 -1.97 -20.30 -23.08
N TYR A 53 -1.02 -20.67 -23.93
CA TYR A 53 -0.83 -22.08 -24.34
C TYR A 53 -0.49 -23.02 -23.19
N HIS A 54 0.34 -22.60 -22.23
CA HIS A 54 0.68 -23.42 -21.05
C HIS A 54 -0.51 -23.60 -20.12
N VAL A 55 -1.36 -22.57 -19.97
CA VAL A 55 -2.64 -22.65 -19.25
C VAL A 55 -3.60 -23.61 -19.94
N ARG A 56 -3.72 -23.52 -21.28
CA ARG A 56 -4.53 -24.46 -22.09
C ARG A 56 -4.09 -25.90 -21.86
N PHE A 57 -2.80 -26.18 -22.00
CA PHE A 57 -2.24 -27.52 -21.76
C PHE A 57 -2.53 -28.02 -20.33
N ALA A 58 -2.36 -27.17 -19.31
CA ALA A 58 -2.62 -27.52 -17.91
C ALA A 58 -4.11 -27.73 -17.60
N ILE A 59 -5.02 -27.00 -18.25
CA ILE A 59 -6.48 -27.22 -18.15
C ILE A 59 -6.85 -28.56 -18.79
N ASP A 60 -6.54 -28.74 -20.07
CA ASP A 60 -7.02 -29.85 -20.89
C ASP A 60 -6.51 -31.23 -20.42
N ASN A 61 -5.38 -31.28 -19.71
CA ASN A 61 -4.77 -32.50 -19.18
C ASN A 61 -4.86 -32.62 -17.64
N ASP A 62 -5.59 -31.71 -16.96
CA ASP A 62 -5.65 -31.54 -15.49
C ASP A 62 -4.30 -31.49 -14.74
N ILE A 63 -3.25 -30.97 -15.37
CA ILE A 63 -1.91 -30.88 -14.78
C ILE A 63 -1.79 -29.64 -13.88
N ARG A 64 -1.19 -29.81 -12.70
CA ARG A 64 -0.97 -28.76 -11.68
C ARG A 64 0.44 -28.85 -11.11
N CYS A 65 1.05 -27.70 -10.83
CA CYS A 65 2.39 -27.65 -10.23
C CYS A 65 2.33 -28.02 -8.74
N GLY A 66 3.35 -28.74 -8.23
CA GLY A 66 3.38 -29.20 -6.84
C GLY A 66 2.49 -30.41 -6.53
N GLN A 67 2.07 -31.16 -7.56
CA GLN A 67 1.49 -32.50 -7.43
C GLN A 67 2.43 -33.54 -8.05
N TRP A 68 2.33 -34.79 -7.61
CA TRP A 68 3.14 -35.91 -8.11
C TRP A 68 2.49 -36.55 -9.34
N TYR A 69 3.32 -36.92 -10.32
CA TYR A 69 2.89 -37.60 -11.54
C TYR A 69 3.92 -38.66 -11.95
N ASP A 70 3.44 -39.83 -12.37
CA ASP A 70 4.27 -40.79 -13.10
C ASP A 70 4.27 -40.44 -14.60
N VAL A 71 5.46 -40.37 -15.19
CA VAL A 71 5.68 -39.86 -16.56
C VAL A 71 5.99 -41.03 -17.50
N ILE A 72 5.05 -41.36 -18.39
CA ILE A 72 5.19 -42.48 -19.34
C ILE A 72 5.36 -41.93 -20.75
N VAL A 73 6.56 -42.10 -21.31
CA VAL A 73 6.85 -41.69 -22.70
C VAL A 73 6.56 -42.87 -23.64
N SER A 74 5.60 -42.68 -24.55
CA SER A 74 5.19 -43.66 -25.56
C SER A 74 5.46 -43.14 -26.97
N SER A 75 5.45 -44.02 -27.98
CA SER A 75 5.52 -43.63 -29.40
C SER A 75 4.34 -42.77 -29.86
N THR A 76 3.24 -42.76 -29.10
CA THR A 76 2.03 -41.95 -29.33
C THR A 76 2.01 -40.63 -28.56
N GLY A 77 2.96 -40.38 -27.66
CA GLY A 77 3.02 -39.17 -26.84
C GLY A 77 3.44 -39.43 -25.38
N VAL A 78 3.45 -38.37 -24.57
CA VAL A 78 3.73 -38.45 -23.13
C VAL A 78 2.40 -38.54 -22.38
N MET A 79 2.25 -39.57 -21.54
CA MET A 79 1.16 -39.67 -20.56
C MET A 79 1.67 -39.26 -19.18
N LEU A 80 0.78 -38.65 -18.38
CA LEU A 80 1.06 -38.14 -17.04
C LEU A 80 -0.03 -38.63 -16.10
N GLU A 81 0.26 -39.66 -15.30
CA GLU A 81 -0.69 -40.25 -14.36
C GLU A 81 -0.50 -39.67 -12.96
N LYS A 82 -1.56 -39.12 -12.37
CA LYS A 82 -1.50 -38.36 -11.12
C LYS A 82 -1.44 -39.27 -9.89
N ARG A 83 -0.42 -39.08 -9.06
CA ARG A 83 -0.19 -39.85 -7.84
C ARG A 83 -0.81 -39.16 -6.63
N THR A 84 -1.82 -39.79 -6.05
CA THR A 84 -2.65 -39.27 -4.95
C THR A 84 -2.27 -39.83 -3.57
N ASP A 85 -1.41 -40.85 -3.55
CA ASP A 85 -0.78 -41.44 -2.37
C ASP A 85 0.28 -40.52 -1.73
N LEU A 86 0.91 -39.65 -2.54
CA LEU A 86 1.96 -38.73 -2.09
C LEU A 86 1.39 -37.32 -1.86
N LEU A 87 1.13 -36.99 -0.59
CA LEU A 87 0.62 -35.66 -0.17
C LEU A 87 1.72 -34.68 0.27
N GLN A 88 2.90 -35.18 0.67
CA GLN A 88 4.05 -34.35 1.01
C GLN A 88 4.71 -33.78 -0.26
N ARG A 89 5.21 -32.56 -0.21
CA ARG A 89 5.93 -31.94 -1.35
C ARG A 89 7.32 -32.56 -1.49
N ALA A 90 7.84 -32.58 -2.72
CA ALA A 90 9.25 -32.83 -2.96
C ALA A 90 10.12 -31.70 -2.36
N GLU A 91 11.25 -32.07 -1.78
CA GLU A 91 12.31 -31.13 -1.42
C GLU A 91 13.08 -30.71 -2.69
N VAL A 92 13.41 -29.42 -2.79
CA VAL A 92 14.13 -28.83 -3.92
C VAL A 92 15.08 -27.77 -3.39
N HIS A 93 16.29 -27.67 -3.96
CA HIS A 93 17.28 -26.69 -3.53
C HIS A 93 16.74 -25.25 -3.69
N VAL A 94 16.67 -24.52 -2.57
CA VAL A 94 16.22 -23.13 -2.46
C VAL A 94 17.41 -22.22 -2.19
N CYS A 95 17.69 -21.29 -3.11
CA CYS A 95 18.64 -20.20 -2.90
C CYS A 95 17.89 -18.89 -2.65
N ALA A 96 17.98 -18.34 -1.44
CA ALA A 96 17.56 -16.96 -1.15
C ALA A 96 18.77 -16.04 -1.15
N PHE A 97 18.72 -14.91 -1.85
CA PHE A 97 19.83 -13.96 -1.91
C PHE A 97 19.39 -12.49 -1.87
N ASP A 98 20.34 -11.64 -1.48
CA ASP A 98 20.24 -10.19 -1.37
C ASP A 98 21.59 -9.56 -1.80
N ILE A 99 21.60 -8.36 -2.37
CA ILE A 99 22.83 -7.68 -2.83
C ILE A 99 23.04 -6.30 -2.21
N GLU A 100 24.28 -6.05 -1.79
CA GLU A 100 24.72 -4.77 -1.25
C GLU A 100 25.55 -4.02 -2.28
N THR A 101 25.16 -2.80 -2.63
CA THR A 101 25.82 -2.01 -3.69
C THR A 101 26.42 -0.72 -3.15
N THR A 102 27.43 -0.17 -3.84
CA THR A 102 27.78 1.24 -3.63
C THR A 102 26.61 2.12 -4.05
N LYS A 103 26.61 3.37 -3.56
CA LYS A 103 25.73 4.43 -4.03
C LYS A 103 26.39 5.79 -3.82
N LEU A 104 25.95 6.78 -4.58
CA LEU A 104 26.25 8.18 -4.29
C LEU A 104 25.44 8.67 -3.06
N PRO A 105 25.98 9.60 -2.26
CA PRO A 105 25.24 10.21 -1.15
C PRO A 105 23.93 10.86 -1.63
N LEU A 106 22.87 10.62 -0.87
CA LEU A 106 21.49 11.08 -1.11
C LEU A 106 20.87 10.59 -2.43
N LYS A 107 21.46 9.56 -3.06
CA LYS A 107 20.97 8.92 -4.30
C LYS A 107 20.63 7.44 -4.10
N PHE A 108 19.83 6.91 -5.02
CA PHE A 108 19.73 5.47 -5.24
C PHE A 108 21.01 4.96 -5.95
N PRO A 109 21.35 3.65 -5.83
CA PRO A 109 22.40 3.03 -6.62
C PRO A 109 22.11 3.09 -8.13
N ASP A 110 23.16 3.11 -8.94
CA ASP A 110 23.06 3.25 -10.40
C ASP A 110 24.07 2.31 -11.10
N ALA A 111 23.57 1.21 -11.70
CA ALA A 111 24.39 0.10 -12.17
C ALA A 111 25.40 0.47 -13.30
N ASP A 112 25.26 1.64 -13.93
CA ASP A 112 26.23 2.18 -14.89
C ASP A 112 27.60 2.47 -14.25
N TYR A 113 27.65 2.79 -12.94
CA TYR A 113 28.88 3.20 -12.25
C TYR A 113 29.02 2.79 -10.78
N ASP A 114 27.95 2.39 -10.10
CA ASP A 114 28.03 1.76 -8.78
C ASP A 114 28.41 0.27 -8.90
N LEU A 115 29.05 -0.27 -7.86
CA LEU A 115 29.61 -1.63 -7.81
C LEU A 115 28.87 -2.49 -6.78
N ILE A 116 28.83 -3.80 -6.98
CA ILE A 116 28.44 -4.74 -5.92
C ILE A 116 29.55 -4.83 -4.87
N MET A 117 29.18 -4.59 -3.60
CA MET A 117 30.04 -4.67 -2.42
C MET A 117 29.96 -6.03 -1.75
N MET A 118 28.75 -6.61 -1.64
CA MET A 118 28.51 -7.94 -1.07
C MET A 118 27.35 -8.64 -1.79
N ILE A 119 27.38 -9.97 -1.80
CA ILE A 119 26.19 -10.80 -2.06
C ILE A 119 26.07 -11.77 -0.88
N SER A 120 24.98 -11.67 -0.12
CA SER A 120 24.61 -12.60 0.94
C SER A 120 23.56 -13.56 0.40
N TYR A 121 23.65 -14.85 0.76
CA TYR A 121 22.68 -15.85 0.33
C TYR A 121 22.64 -17.05 1.24
N MET A 122 21.50 -17.74 1.25
CA MET A 122 21.30 -19.01 1.94
C MET A 122 20.87 -20.08 0.94
N VAL A 123 21.52 -21.24 1.02
CA VAL A 123 21.15 -22.47 0.30
C VAL A 123 20.73 -23.49 1.35
N ASP A 124 19.44 -23.85 1.35
CA ASP A 124 18.87 -24.91 2.21
C ASP A 124 19.25 -24.82 3.70
N GLY A 125 19.33 -23.58 4.22
CA GLY A 125 19.69 -23.27 5.61
C GLY A 125 21.17 -22.91 5.84
N GLN A 126 22.08 -23.29 4.95
CA GLN A 126 23.49 -22.88 5.02
C GLN A 126 23.67 -21.49 4.40
N GLY A 127 24.16 -20.54 5.20
CA GLY A 127 24.52 -19.19 4.75
C GLY A 127 25.88 -19.10 4.08
N TYR A 128 25.99 -18.17 3.13
CA TYR A 128 27.19 -17.80 2.40
C TYR A 128 27.23 -16.28 2.17
N LEU A 129 28.43 -15.70 2.16
CA LEU A 129 28.66 -14.27 1.89
C LEU A 129 29.89 -14.10 0.99
N ILE A 130 29.76 -13.38 -0.12
CA ILE A 130 30.89 -13.03 -0.99
C ILE A 130 31.10 -11.51 -0.91
N THR A 131 32.34 -11.07 -0.64
CA THR A 131 32.64 -9.65 -0.34
C THR A 131 33.67 -9.07 -1.31
N ASN A 132 33.42 -7.86 -1.84
CA ASN A 132 34.29 -7.19 -2.79
C ASN A 132 35.27 -6.24 -2.08
N ARG A 133 36.56 -6.61 -2.07
CA ARG A 133 37.63 -5.85 -1.40
C ARG A 133 38.06 -4.56 -2.13
N GLU A 134 37.49 -4.24 -3.29
CA GLU A 134 37.57 -2.88 -3.87
C GLU A 134 36.71 -1.86 -3.10
N CYS A 135 35.66 -2.34 -2.41
CA CYS A 135 34.69 -1.51 -1.70
C CYS A 135 34.70 -1.71 -0.19
N VAL A 136 34.84 -2.95 0.26
CA VAL A 136 34.91 -3.34 1.68
C VAL A 136 36.32 -3.05 2.22
N GLY A 137 36.42 -2.50 3.43
CA GLY A 137 37.68 -2.02 4.02
C GLY A 137 38.65 -3.13 4.46
N GLU A 138 38.14 -4.15 5.16
CA GLU A 138 38.92 -5.24 5.78
C GLU A 138 38.37 -6.60 5.34
N ASP A 139 39.10 -7.68 5.61
CA ASP A 139 38.60 -9.05 5.39
C ASP A 139 37.57 -9.37 6.48
N ILE A 140 36.46 -10.01 6.11
CA ILE A 140 35.37 -10.40 7.01
C ILE A 140 35.53 -11.89 7.34
N GLU A 141 35.46 -12.23 8.63
CA GLU A 141 35.55 -13.61 9.13
C GLU A 141 34.18 -14.32 9.08
N ASP A 142 34.19 -15.66 9.02
CA ASP A 142 33.01 -16.52 9.16
C ASP A 142 32.20 -16.12 10.41
N LEU A 143 30.87 -16.02 10.26
CA LEU A 143 30.00 -15.40 11.27
C LEU A 143 28.66 -16.12 11.39
N GLU A 144 28.04 -15.98 12.56
CA GLU A 144 26.70 -16.51 12.84
C GLU A 144 25.72 -15.35 13.07
N TYR A 145 24.54 -15.45 12.44
CA TYR A 145 23.39 -14.59 12.69
C TYR A 145 22.15 -15.46 12.89
N THR A 146 21.96 -15.92 14.14
CA THR A 146 20.82 -16.74 14.58
C THR A 146 19.89 -15.89 15.47
N PRO A 147 18.95 -15.10 14.89
CA PRO A 147 18.08 -14.21 15.65
C PRO A 147 17.04 -14.93 16.53
N LYS A 148 16.78 -16.22 16.25
CA LYS A 148 16.01 -17.14 17.10
C LYS A 148 16.53 -18.57 16.91
N PRO A 149 16.30 -19.49 17.87
CA PRO A 149 16.60 -20.90 17.69
C PRO A 149 15.88 -21.58 16.51
N GLU A 150 14.75 -21.03 16.04
CA GLU A 150 14.08 -21.54 14.84
C GLU A 150 14.69 -21.05 13.51
N TYR A 151 15.60 -20.07 13.57
CA TYR A 151 16.15 -19.34 12.42
C TYR A 151 17.69 -19.32 12.46
N GLU A 152 18.31 -20.49 12.38
CA GLU A 152 19.77 -20.63 12.35
C GLU A 152 20.38 -19.96 11.11
N GLY A 153 21.53 -19.31 11.28
CA GLY A 153 22.18 -18.54 10.21
C GLY A 153 23.70 -18.58 10.29
N TYR A 154 24.30 -19.73 9.98
CA TYR A 154 25.76 -19.88 9.87
C TYR A 154 26.25 -19.42 8.49
N PHE A 155 27.13 -18.42 8.42
CA PHE A 155 27.64 -17.84 7.16
C PHE A 155 29.12 -18.12 6.93
N LYS A 156 29.41 -18.83 5.83
CA LYS A 156 30.76 -18.98 5.27
C LYS A 156 31.10 -17.77 4.39
N VAL A 157 32.18 -17.07 4.72
CA VAL A 157 32.55 -15.80 4.07
C VAL A 157 33.72 -16.01 3.11
N THR A 158 33.58 -15.52 1.88
CA THR A 158 34.67 -15.53 0.88
C THR A 158 35.01 -14.11 0.46
N ASN A 159 36.14 -13.62 0.96
CA ASN A 159 36.68 -12.30 0.60
C ASN A 159 37.38 -12.38 -0.78
N VAL A 160 36.88 -11.61 -1.75
CA VAL A 160 37.40 -11.62 -3.13
C VAL A 160 37.90 -10.26 -3.59
N LYS A 161 38.87 -10.27 -4.51
CA LYS A 161 39.72 -9.11 -4.82
C LYS A 161 39.01 -7.98 -5.59
N ASN A 162 37.93 -8.29 -6.30
CA ASN A 162 37.18 -7.35 -7.13
C ASN A 162 35.78 -7.88 -7.48
N GLU A 163 34.95 -7.03 -8.08
CA GLU A 163 33.59 -7.36 -8.55
C GLU A 163 33.57 -8.52 -9.58
N VAL A 164 34.64 -8.68 -10.38
CA VAL A 164 34.74 -9.73 -11.41
C VAL A 164 34.85 -11.12 -10.79
N GLU A 165 35.70 -11.29 -9.78
CA GLU A 165 35.82 -12.57 -9.06
C GLU A 165 34.58 -12.84 -8.17
N LEU A 166 33.91 -11.80 -7.66
CA LEU A 166 32.63 -11.92 -6.95
C LEU A 166 31.54 -12.53 -7.85
N LEU A 167 31.36 -11.98 -9.05
CA LEU A 167 30.38 -12.47 -10.02
C LEU A 167 30.71 -13.90 -10.47
N LYS A 168 31.97 -14.19 -10.80
CA LYS A 168 32.42 -15.54 -11.16
C LYS A 168 32.12 -16.57 -10.08
N LEU A 169 32.44 -16.26 -8.82
CA LEU A 169 32.26 -17.18 -7.70
C LEU A 169 30.77 -17.46 -7.45
N TRP A 170 29.93 -16.43 -7.50
CA TRP A 170 28.48 -16.59 -7.39
C TRP A 170 27.92 -17.44 -8.53
N PHE A 171 28.21 -17.11 -9.79
CA PHE A 171 27.76 -17.90 -10.95
C PHE A 171 28.28 -19.36 -10.91
N ALA A 172 29.51 -19.60 -10.44
CA ALA A 172 30.07 -20.93 -10.30
C ALA A 172 29.33 -21.76 -9.25
N HIS A 173 29.09 -21.20 -8.05
CA HIS A 173 28.40 -21.90 -6.97
C HIS A 173 26.92 -22.17 -7.30
N MET A 174 26.24 -21.23 -7.99
CA MET A 174 24.87 -21.46 -8.51
C MET A 174 24.79 -22.60 -9.54
N ARG A 175 25.85 -22.82 -10.34
CA ARG A 175 25.97 -23.98 -11.26
C ARG A 175 26.33 -25.29 -10.57
N GLU A 176 26.94 -25.24 -9.40
CA GLU A 176 27.29 -26.41 -8.60
C GLU A 176 26.04 -26.94 -7.88
N VAL A 177 25.40 -26.08 -7.07
CA VAL A 177 24.18 -26.38 -6.30
C VAL A 177 22.96 -26.63 -7.20
N LYS A 178 22.83 -25.87 -8.29
CA LYS A 178 21.67 -25.86 -9.20
C LYS A 178 20.32 -25.66 -8.47
N PRO A 179 20.12 -24.53 -7.77
CA PRO A 179 18.84 -24.23 -7.13
C PRO A 179 17.66 -24.35 -8.10
N GLY A 180 16.62 -25.09 -7.70
CA GLY A 180 15.35 -25.15 -8.43
C GLY A 180 14.47 -23.92 -8.17
N ILE A 181 14.73 -23.22 -7.07
CA ILE A 181 14.04 -21.99 -6.68
C ILE A 181 15.06 -20.93 -6.26
N TYR A 182 14.94 -19.75 -6.85
CA TYR A 182 15.61 -18.53 -6.42
C TYR A 182 14.61 -17.62 -5.72
N VAL A 183 15.04 -16.96 -4.65
CA VAL A 183 14.20 -16.14 -3.77
C VAL A 183 14.91 -14.81 -3.51
N THR A 184 14.15 -13.71 -3.56
CA THR A 184 14.63 -12.35 -3.29
C THR A 184 13.55 -11.55 -2.54
N TYR A 185 13.87 -10.34 -2.10
CA TYR A 185 12.88 -9.37 -1.64
C TYR A 185 12.96 -8.09 -2.49
N ASN A 186 11.99 -7.86 -3.40
CA ASN A 186 12.01 -6.82 -4.43
C ASN A 186 13.05 -7.03 -5.57
N GLY A 187 13.64 -8.22 -5.68
CA GLY A 187 14.71 -8.50 -6.64
C GLY A 187 14.30 -8.43 -8.12
N ASP A 188 13.00 -8.51 -8.45
CA ASP A 188 12.52 -8.20 -9.82
C ASP A 188 12.81 -6.75 -10.23
N TYR A 189 12.90 -5.82 -9.27
CA TYR A 189 13.05 -4.38 -9.49
C TYR A 189 14.39 -3.78 -9.03
N PHE A 190 15.26 -4.55 -8.38
CA PHE A 190 16.57 -4.09 -7.93
C PHE A 190 17.67 -5.13 -8.22
N ASP A 191 17.68 -6.22 -7.47
CA ASP A 191 18.79 -7.19 -7.40
C ASP A 191 19.12 -7.80 -8.77
N TRP A 192 18.14 -8.40 -9.46
CA TRP A 192 18.38 -9.03 -10.76
C TRP A 192 18.71 -8.01 -11.87
N PRO A 193 18.01 -6.87 -12.03
CA PRO A 193 18.41 -5.83 -12.97
C PRO A 193 19.83 -5.27 -12.74
N PHE A 194 20.24 -5.10 -11.48
CA PHE A 194 21.57 -4.63 -11.14
C PHE A 194 22.63 -5.70 -11.46
N LEU A 195 22.40 -6.95 -11.02
CA LEU A 195 23.28 -8.08 -11.28
C LEU A 195 23.46 -8.35 -12.79
N GLU A 196 22.38 -8.33 -13.58
CA GLU A 196 22.44 -8.48 -15.05
C GLU A 196 23.29 -7.38 -15.70
N SER A 197 23.14 -6.13 -15.22
CA SER A 197 23.86 -4.97 -15.74
C SER A 197 25.35 -4.99 -15.39
N ARG A 198 25.72 -5.33 -14.14
CA ARG A 198 27.13 -5.50 -13.72
C ARG A 198 27.79 -6.70 -14.39
N ALA A 199 27.07 -7.80 -14.57
CA ALA A 199 27.53 -8.95 -15.34
C ALA A 199 27.84 -8.56 -16.80
N ALA A 200 26.91 -7.87 -17.47
CA ALA A 200 27.10 -7.39 -18.83
C ALA A 200 28.26 -6.39 -18.97
N TYR A 201 28.46 -5.50 -17.99
CA TYR A 201 29.60 -4.56 -17.95
C TYR A 201 30.96 -5.28 -17.98
N HIS A 202 31.09 -6.40 -17.27
CA HIS A 202 32.31 -7.21 -17.24
C HIS A 202 32.44 -8.23 -18.39
N GLY A 203 31.39 -8.38 -19.19
CA GLY A 203 31.34 -9.28 -20.35
C GLY A 203 30.76 -10.67 -20.08
N PHE A 204 30.12 -10.88 -18.93
CA PHE A 204 29.30 -12.07 -18.66
C PHE A 204 27.89 -11.88 -19.20
N LYS A 205 27.20 -12.99 -19.50
CA LYS A 205 25.79 -12.99 -19.91
C LYS A 205 25.01 -13.90 -18.98
N MET A 206 24.23 -13.30 -18.07
CA MET A 206 23.51 -13.98 -16.98
C MET A 206 22.63 -15.15 -17.47
N SER A 207 22.05 -15.04 -18.66
CA SER A 207 21.25 -16.10 -19.29
C SER A 207 22.05 -17.32 -19.75
N ASP A 208 23.36 -17.19 -19.95
CA ASP A 208 24.26 -18.32 -20.27
C ASP A 208 24.92 -18.88 -19.00
N GLU A 209 25.13 -18.03 -17.98
CA GLU A 209 25.73 -18.42 -16.70
C GLU A 209 24.74 -19.19 -15.78
N VAL A 210 23.50 -18.71 -15.66
CA VAL A 210 22.46 -19.23 -14.73
C VAL A 210 21.05 -19.31 -15.34
N GLY A 211 20.88 -19.06 -16.64
CA GLY A 211 19.59 -19.23 -17.33
C GLY A 211 18.54 -18.13 -17.12
N PHE A 212 18.85 -17.10 -16.32
CA PHE A 212 17.96 -15.97 -16.03
C PHE A 212 18.09 -14.81 -17.02
N SER A 213 16.99 -14.09 -17.24
CA SER A 213 16.95 -12.84 -18.01
C SER A 213 15.85 -11.91 -17.51
N CYS A 214 16.15 -10.60 -17.46
CA CYS A 214 15.21 -9.56 -17.05
C CYS A 214 14.36 -9.05 -18.24
N ASP A 215 13.03 -9.22 -18.19
CA ASP A 215 12.13 -8.59 -19.17
C ASP A 215 11.95 -7.10 -18.86
N LYS A 216 12.56 -6.24 -19.68
CA LYS A 216 12.50 -4.78 -19.56
C LYS A 216 11.10 -4.19 -19.80
N ASN A 217 10.14 -4.97 -20.29
CA ASN A 217 8.76 -4.53 -20.49
C ASN A 217 7.86 -4.76 -19.27
N GLN A 218 7.98 -5.92 -18.61
CA GLN A 218 7.21 -6.26 -17.40
C GLN A 218 7.93 -5.86 -16.10
N GLY A 219 9.27 -5.78 -16.12
CA GLY A 219 10.07 -5.62 -14.91
C GLY A 219 10.05 -6.89 -14.05
N GLU A 220 10.20 -8.05 -14.68
CA GLU A 220 10.26 -9.36 -14.02
C GLU A 220 11.53 -10.10 -14.49
N CYS A 221 12.26 -10.77 -13.59
CA CYS A 221 13.33 -11.69 -13.94
C CYS A 221 12.83 -13.14 -13.90
N ARG A 222 13.07 -13.90 -14.98
CA ARG A 222 12.60 -15.28 -15.15
C ARG A 222 13.68 -16.18 -15.78
N ALA A 223 13.61 -17.48 -15.50
CA ALA A 223 14.38 -18.54 -16.15
C ALA A 223 13.46 -19.61 -16.74
N LYS A 224 14.03 -20.62 -17.41
CA LYS A 224 13.28 -21.75 -18.02
C LYS A 224 13.17 -22.99 -17.12
N PHE A 225 14.12 -23.20 -16.22
CA PHE A 225 14.29 -24.44 -15.45
C PHE A 225 14.29 -24.25 -13.93
N ALA A 226 14.28 -22.99 -13.46
CA ALA A 226 14.20 -22.62 -12.06
C ALA A 226 13.17 -21.50 -11.89
N CYS A 227 12.43 -21.52 -10.78
CA CYS A 227 11.50 -20.45 -10.43
C CYS A 227 12.23 -19.27 -9.77
N HIS A 228 11.69 -18.06 -9.90
CA HIS A 228 12.12 -16.89 -9.14
C HIS A 228 10.94 -16.31 -8.36
N LEU A 229 10.96 -16.52 -7.04
CA LEU A 229 9.86 -16.18 -6.15
C LEU A 229 10.22 -14.94 -5.29
N ASP A 230 9.99 -13.75 -5.84
CA ASP A 230 10.14 -12.48 -5.12
C ASP A 230 9.09 -12.37 -4.00
N CYS A 231 9.54 -12.46 -2.74
CA CYS A 231 8.70 -12.40 -1.56
C CYS A 231 7.89 -11.09 -1.45
N PHE A 232 8.36 -9.99 -2.05
CA PHE A 232 7.65 -8.71 -2.02
C PHE A 232 6.34 -8.74 -2.82
N ALA A 233 6.19 -9.62 -3.80
CA ALA A 233 4.93 -9.84 -4.50
C ALA A 233 3.86 -10.44 -3.56
N TRP A 234 4.22 -11.46 -2.77
CA TRP A 234 3.35 -12.03 -1.73
C TRP A 234 3.06 -11.00 -0.62
N VAL A 235 4.05 -10.21 -0.20
CA VAL A 235 3.86 -9.13 0.78
C VAL A 235 2.82 -8.11 0.31
N LYS A 236 2.87 -7.69 -0.96
CA LYS A 236 1.89 -6.74 -1.54
C LYS A 236 0.47 -7.31 -1.61
N ARG A 237 0.30 -8.61 -1.88
CA ARG A 237 -0.99 -9.23 -2.21
C ARG A 237 -1.66 -9.95 -1.05
N ASP A 238 -0.93 -10.82 -0.34
CA ASP A 238 -1.50 -11.87 0.52
C ASP A 238 -1.13 -11.72 2.00
N SER A 239 -0.13 -10.90 2.35
CA SER A 239 0.34 -10.80 3.75
C SER A 239 -0.64 -10.12 4.72
N TYR A 240 -1.66 -9.44 4.18
CA TYR A 240 -2.57 -8.50 4.86
C TYR A 240 -1.88 -7.30 5.58
N LEU A 241 -0.58 -7.07 5.34
CA LEU A 241 0.14 -5.93 5.92
C LEU A 241 -0.21 -4.62 5.20
N PRO A 242 -0.43 -3.51 5.93
CA PRO A 242 -0.69 -2.20 5.32
C PRO A 242 0.56 -1.71 4.59
N GLN A 243 0.39 -0.91 3.53
CA GLN A 243 1.48 -0.42 2.67
C GLN A 243 2.61 0.33 3.40
N GLY A 244 2.41 0.76 4.66
CA GLY A 244 3.45 1.34 5.51
C GLY A 244 4.41 0.33 6.15
N SER A 245 4.03 -0.95 6.18
CA SER A 245 4.74 -2.05 6.86
C SER A 245 5.20 -3.14 5.88
N GLN A 246 5.32 -2.81 4.59
CA GLN A 246 5.72 -3.72 3.50
C GLN A 246 7.22 -3.62 3.13
N GLY A 247 8.07 -3.09 4.00
CA GLY A 247 9.53 -3.20 3.88
C GLY A 247 10.04 -4.40 4.70
N LEU A 248 11.09 -5.09 4.22
CA LEU A 248 11.59 -6.35 4.78
C LEU A 248 11.68 -6.36 6.32
N LYS A 249 12.28 -5.32 6.92
CA LYS A 249 12.39 -5.15 8.38
C LYS A 249 11.04 -5.18 9.11
N ALA A 250 10.04 -4.46 8.59
CA ALA A 250 8.70 -4.41 9.16
C ALA A 250 7.91 -5.72 8.94
N VAL A 251 8.13 -6.40 7.81
CA VAL A 251 7.57 -7.73 7.55
C VAL A 251 8.16 -8.75 8.52
N THR A 252 9.48 -8.73 8.70
CA THR A 252 10.23 -9.60 9.64
C THR A 252 9.70 -9.44 11.05
N LYS A 253 9.61 -8.21 11.58
CA LYS A 253 9.04 -7.93 12.90
C LYS A 253 7.60 -8.42 13.06
N THR A 254 6.78 -8.36 11.99
CA THR A 254 5.34 -8.70 12.06
C THR A 254 5.03 -10.16 11.72
N LYS A 255 5.95 -10.90 11.07
CA LYS A 255 5.76 -12.29 10.63
C LYS A 255 6.72 -13.27 11.31
N LEU A 256 8.03 -13.03 11.21
CA LEU A 256 9.04 -13.87 11.89
C LEU A 256 9.17 -13.54 13.38
N GLY A 257 8.76 -12.33 13.79
CA GLY A 257 8.61 -11.95 15.19
C GLY A 257 9.94 -11.69 15.91
N TYR A 258 10.91 -11.11 15.20
CA TYR A 258 12.15 -10.54 15.74
C TYR A 258 12.44 -9.20 15.04
N ASP A 259 13.27 -8.35 15.65
CA ASP A 259 13.78 -7.13 15.01
C ASP A 259 15.11 -7.43 14.31
N PRO A 260 15.18 -7.36 12.96
CA PRO A 260 16.43 -7.54 12.23
C PRO A 260 17.35 -6.32 12.38
N HIS A 261 18.63 -6.47 11.99
CA HIS A 261 19.57 -5.37 12.00
C HIS A 261 19.13 -4.20 11.08
N GLU A 262 19.39 -2.97 11.52
CA GLU A 262 19.03 -1.75 10.78
C GLU A 262 20.26 -0.85 10.59
N VAL A 263 20.77 -0.81 9.36
CA VAL A 263 21.68 0.23 8.86
C VAL A 263 20.87 1.29 8.08
N ASN A 264 21.25 2.56 8.19
CA ASN A 264 20.72 3.66 7.37
C ASN A 264 21.34 3.60 5.96
N PRO A 265 20.56 3.67 4.87
CA PRO A 265 21.10 3.58 3.52
C PRO A 265 22.25 4.56 3.18
N GLU A 266 22.30 5.74 3.79
CA GLU A 266 23.42 6.69 3.58
C GLU A 266 24.72 6.26 4.29
N ASP A 267 24.63 5.38 5.29
CA ASP A 267 25.77 4.87 6.05
C ASP A 267 26.36 3.58 5.46
N MET A 268 25.66 2.84 4.60
CA MET A 268 26.10 1.52 4.08
C MET A 268 27.51 1.55 3.46
N VAL A 269 27.75 2.49 2.52
CA VAL A 269 29.04 2.64 1.83
C VAL A 269 30.15 3.12 2.78
N ARG A 270 29.78 3.79 3.87
CA ARG A 270 30.69 4.20 4.93
C ARG A 270 31.03 3.03 5.85
N PHE A 271 30.04 2.26 6.29
CA PHE A 271 30.21 1.11 7.17
C PHE A 271 30.93 -0.06 6.47
N ALA A 272 30.72 -0.26 5.17
CA ALA A 272 31.54 -1.18 4.37
C ALA A 272 33.05 -0.90 4.51
N LYS A 273 33.45 0.35 4.79
CA LYS A 273 34.85 0.78 4.94
C LYS A 273 35.28 1.00 6.40
N GLU A 274 34.43 1.60 7.23
CA GLU A 274 34.71 1.94 8.63
C GLU A 274 34.45 0.77 9.60
N LYS A 275 33.54 -0.14 9.24
CA LYS A 275 32.99 -1.20 10.11
C LYS A 275 32.54 -2.43 9.29
N PRO A 276 33.41 -3.07 8.49
CA PRO A 276 33.02 -4.08 7.51
C PRO A 276 32.23 -5.25 8.12
N GLN A 277 32.60 -5.74 9.31
CA GLN A 277 31.87 -6.81 10.02
C GLN A 277 30.43 -6.40 10.40
N MET A 278 30.18 -5.12 10.68
CA MET A 278 28.84 -4.60 10.98
C MET A 278 27.97 -4.52 9.71
N MET A 279 28.58 -4.18 8.58
CA MET A 279 27.92 -4.21 7.27
C MET A 279 27.63 -5.67 6.84
N ALA A 280 28.55 -6.60 7.08
CA ALA A 280 28.35 -8.02 6.86
C ALA A 280 27.17 -8.57 7.67
N SER A 281 27.11 -8.23 8.97
CA SER A 281 26.01 -8.60 9.87
C SER A 281 24.65 -8.09 9.39
N TYR A 282 24.62 -6.91 8.76
CA TYR A 282 23.41 -6.36 8.13
C TYR A 282 23.03 -7.14 6.86
N SER A 283 23.98 -7.35 5.94
CA SER A 283 23.76 -8.06 4.68
C SER A 283 23.28 -9.51 4.89
N VAL A 284 23.84 -10.24 5.86
CA VAL A 284 23.35 -11.59 6.18
C VAL A 284 21.99 -11.57 6.88
N SER A 285 21.65 -10.51 7.62
CA SER A 285 20.36 -10.38 8.29
C SER A 285 19.21 -10.30 7.29
N ASP A 286 19.37 -9.56 6.19
CA ASP A 286 18.34 -9.45 5.16
C ASP A 286 18.23 -10.74 4.29
N ALA A 287 19.34 -11.49 4.11
CA ALA A 287 19.29 -12.85 3.55
C ALA A 287 18.57 -13.87 4.46
N VAL A 288 18.87 -13.91 5.76
CA VAL A 288 18.18 -14.75 6.77
C VAL A 288 16.70 -14.41 6.84
N ALA A 289 16.36 -13.12 6.90
CA ALA A 289 14.98 -12.65 6.90
C ALA A 289 14.24 -13.08 5.63
N THR A 290 14.88 -12.99 4.45
CA THR A 290 14.28 -13.39 3.17
C THR A 290 14.09 -14.90 3.07
N TYR A 291 15.08 -15.70 3.48
CA TYR A 291 15.01 -17.16 3.48
C TYR A 291 13.90 -17.70 4.38
N TYR A 292 13.86 -17.28 5.66
CA TYR A 292 12.86 -17.79 6.60
C TYR A 292 11.46 -17.20 6.36
N LEU A 293 11.33 -15.97 5.83
CA LEU A 293 10.05 -15.45 5.35
C LEU A 293 9.50 -16.31 4.20
N TYR A 294 10.39 -16.72 3.29
CA TYR A 294 10.02 -17.60 2.19
C TYR A 294 9.59 -18.98 2.67
N MET A 295 10.44 -19.69 3.42
CA MET A 295 10.18 -21.07 3.85
C MET A 295 8.95 -21.16 4.76
N THR A 296 8.76 -20.21 5.68
CA THR A 296 7.65 -20.24 6.66
C THR A 296 6.31 -19.83 6.05
N TYR A 297 6.29 -18.86 5.12
CA TYR A 297 5.04 -18.26 4.63
C TYR A 297 4.83 -18.40 3.12
N VAL A 298 5.81 -18.00 2.29
CA VAL A 298 5.60 -17.87 0.84
C VAL A 298 5.60 -19.23 0.15
N HIS A 299 6.56 -20.10 0.47
CA HIS A 299 6.66 -21.45 -0.09
C HIS A 299 5.38 -22.27 0.13
N PRO A 300 4.91 -22.52 1.37
CA PRO A 300 3.76 -23.38 1.58
C PRO A 300 2.46 -22.76 1.06
N PHE A 301 2.33 -21.44 1.00
CA PHE A 301 1.17 -20.76 0.45
C PHE A 301 1.12 -20.84 -1.09
N ILE A 302 2.21 -20.46 -1.78
CA ILE A 302 2.26 -20.40 -3.26
C ILE A 302 2.21 -21.79 -3.88
N PHE A 303 2.93 -22.77 -3.36
CA PHE A 303 2.85 -24.14 -3.87
C PHE A 303 1.47 -24.77 -3.61
N SER A 304 0.82 -24.48 -2.48
CA SER A 304 -0.56 -24.93 -2.26
C SER A 304 -1.54 -24.35 -3.28
N LEU A 305 -1.44 -23.05 -3.61
CA LEU A 305 -2.23 -22.44 -4.68
C LEU A 305 -1.94 -23.09 -6.05
N ALA A 306 -0.67 -23.37 -6.35
CA ALA A 306 -0.25 -23.98 -7.61
C ALA A 306 -0.78 -25.42 -7.81
N THR A 307 -1.12 -26.14 -6.73
CA THR A 307 -1.79 -27.45 -6.82
C THR A 307 -3.23 -27.39 -7.35
N ILE A 308 -3.82 -26.19 -7.44
CA ILE A 308 -5.23 -25.99 -7.85
C ILE A 308 -5.34 -25.09 -9.09
N ILE A 309 -4.49 -24.06 -9.17
CA ILE A 309 -4.45 -23.11 -10.29
C ILE A 309 -3.58 -23.67 -11.44
N PRO A 310 -4.03 -23.67 -12.71
CA PRO A 310 -3.27 -24.18 -13.86
C PRO A 310 -2.18 -23.20 -14.34
N MET A 311 -1.27 -22.81 -13.44
CA MET A 311 -0.14 -21.91 -13.71
C MET A 311 1.09 -22.30 -12.87
N SER A 312 2.29 -21.84 -13.27
CA SER A 312 3.52 -22.07 -12.51
C SER A 312 3.57 -21.23 -11.22
N PRO A 313 4.36 -21.64 -10.20
CA PRO A 313 4.53 -20.88 -8.95
C PRO A 313 4.85 -19.40 -9.15
N ASP A 314 5.70 -19.07 -10.13
CA ASP A 314 6.08 -17.69 -10.48
C ASP A 314 4.90 -16.81 -10.89
N GLU A 315 3.94 -17.38 -11.62
CA GLU A 315 2.74 -16.67 -12.08
C GLU A 315 1.63 -16.68 -11.03
N VAL A 316 1.52 -17.78 -10.26
CA VAL A 316 0.66 -17.88 -9.07
C VAL A 316 1.08 -16.87 -7.99
N LEU A 317 2.36 -16.50 -7.92
CA LEU A 317 2.87 -15.42 -7.07
C LEU A 317 2.59 -14.02 -7.64
N ARG A 318 2.88 -13.78 -8.93
CA ARG A 318 2.85 -12.42 -9.51
C ARG A 318 1.48 -11.93 -10.00
N LYS A 319 0.61 -12.81 -10.50
CA LYS A 319 -0.68 -12.37 -11.06
C LYS A 319 -1.68 -12.01 -9.95
N GLY A 320 -2.55 -11.02 -10.18
CA GLY A 320 -3.56 -10.59 -9.20
C GLY A 320 -4.56 -11.70 -8.88
N SER A 321 -5.15 -11.70 -7.68
CA SER A 321 -6.04 -12.78 -7.21
C SER A 321 -7.26 -13.00 -8.12
N GLY A 322 -7.82 -11.93 -8.70
CA GLY A 322 -8.87 -11.99 -9.71
C GLY A 322 -8.45 -12.63 -11.04
N THR A 323 -7.15 -12.82 -11.30
CA THR A 323 -6.64 -13.65 -12.41
C THR A 323 -6.53 -15.11 -11.99
N LEU A 324 -6.13 -15.40 -10.74
CA LEU A 324 -6.17 -16.78 -10.21
C LEU A 324 -7.60 -17.33 -10.23
N CYS A 325 -8.57 -16.51 -9.80
CA CYS A 325 -10.00 -16.79 -9.87
C CYS A 325 -10.47 -17.06 -11.32
N GLU A 326 -9.98 -16.31 -12.30
CA GLU A 326 -10.33 -16.50 -13.72
C GLU A 326 -9.80 -17.84 -14.26
N MET A 327 -8.56 -18.20 -13.95
CA MET A 327 -7.98 -19.48 -14.39
C MET A 327 -8.68 -20.67 -13.74
N LEU A 328 -9.06 -20.55 -12.45
CA LEU A 328 -9.85 -21.56 -11.75
C LEU A 328 -11.24 -21.75 -12.39
N LEU A 329 -11.95 -20.65 -12.65
CA LEU A 329 -13.26 -20.71 -13.31
C LEU A 329 -13.17 -21.26 -14.73
N MET A 330 -12.06 -21.05 -15.44
CA MET A 330 -11.80 -21.70 -16.74
C MET A 330 -11.60 -23.22 -16.63
N VAL A 331 -10.94 -23.74 -15.60
CA VAL A 331 -10.91 -25.21 -15.33
C VAL A 331 -12.33 -25.73 -15.15
N GLN A 332 -13.13 -25.08 -14.29
CA GLN A 332 -14.45 -25.57 -13.93
C GLN A 332 -15.48 -25.41 -15.06
N ALA A 333 -15.36 -24.36 -15.88
CA ALA A 333 -16.13 -24.21 -17.12
C ALA A 333 -15.78 -25.32 -18.13
N TYR A 334 -14.48 -25.61 -18.34
CA TYR A 334 -14.03 -26.68 -19.22
C TYR A 334 -14.55 -28.06 -18.76
N MET A 335 -14.42 -28.38 -17.47
CA MET A 335 -14.98 -29.62 -16.88
C MET A 335 -16.51 -29.72 -17.02
N ALA A 336 -17.22 -28.58 -16.99
CA ALA A 336 -18.66 -28.50 -17.22
C ALA A 336 -19.06 -28.42 -18.70
N ASN A 337 -18.11 -28.50 -19.64
CA ASN A 337 -18.28 -28.31 -21.08
C ASN A 337 -18.96 -26.96 -21.46
N VAL A 338 -18.62 -25.90 -20.72
CA VAL A 338 -19.11 -24.53 -20.92
C VAL A 338 -18.05 -23.70 -21.65
N ILE A 339 -18.39 -23.19 -22.84
CA ILE A 339 -17.50 -22.34 -23.64
C ILE A 339 -17.19 -21.05 -22.87
N CYS A 340 -15.91 -20.77 -22.65
CA CYS A 340 -15.46 -19.57 -21.98
C CYS A 340 -15.87 -18.31 -22.78
N PRO A 341 -16.39 -17.26 -22.12
CA PRO A 341 -16.62 -15.97 -22.76
C PRO A 341 -15.32 -15.29 -23.21
N ASN A 342 -15.44 -14.39 -24.18
CA ASN A 342 -14.40 -13.41 -24.45
C ASN A 342 -14.33 -12.40 -23.28
N LYS A 343 -13.17 -11.75 -23.12
CA LYS A 343 -12.95 -10.80 -22.01
C LYS A 343 -13.80 -9.54 -22.22
N HIS A 344 -14.56 -9.15 -21.19
CA HIS A 344 -15.44 -7.99 -21.23
C HIS A 344 -14.69 -6.70 -21.58
N GLN A 345 -15.14 -6.05 -22.65
CA GLN A 345 -14.74 -4.70 -23.04
C GLN A 345 -15.87 -3.73 -22.65
N SER A 346 -15.53 -2.61 -22.02
CA SER A 346 -16.53 -1.67 -21.50
C SER A 346 -16.90 -0.61 -22.54
N ASP A 347 -18.19 -0.29 -22.64
CA ASP A 347 -18.75 0.66 -23.60
C ASP A 347 -18.10 2.05 -23.49
N GLN A 348 -17.64 2.59 -24.62
CA GLN A 348 -16.90 3.85 -24.65
C GLN A 348 -17.79 5.11 -24.65
N GLU A 349 -19.05 4.99 -25.11
CA GLU A 349 -20.00 6.11 -25.27
C GLU A 349 -21.38 5.81 -24.63
N LYS A 350 -21.40 5.28 -23.40
CA LYS A 350 -22.67 4.98 -22.70
C LYS A 350 -23.34 6.25 -22.18
N PHE A 351 -24.64 6.41 -22.48
CA PHE A 351 -25.45 7.56 -22.05
C PHE A 351 -26.50 7.15 -21.02
N HIS A 352 -26.73 8.01 -20.02
CA HIS A 352 -27.86 7.91 -19.10
C HIS A 352 -28.67 9.21 -19.14
N LYS A 353 -29.99 9.12 -19.31
CA LYS A 353 -30.92 10.27 -19.35
C LYS A 353 -30.38 11.46 -20.16
N SER A 354 -29.92 11.18 -21.39
CA SER A 354 -29.32 12.13 -22.36
C SER A 354 -28.01 12.82 -21.96
N HIS A 355 -27.30 12.32 -20.95
CA HIS A 355 -25.95 12.76 -20.54
C HIS A 355 -24.95 11.61 -20.67
N LEU A 356 -23.68 11.91 -20.97
CA LEU A 356 -22.63 10.89 -21.08
C LEU A 356 -22.20 10.43 -19.67
N LEU A 357 -22.01 9.12 -19.47
CA LEU A 357 -21.39 8.57 -18.26
C LEU A 357 -19.86 8.74 -18.32
N GLU A 358 -19.27 9.34 -17.29
CA GLU A 358 -17.83 9.25 -17.05
C GLU A 358 -17.46 7.89 -16.45
N SER A 359 -18.30 7.42 -15.50
CA SER A 359 -18.26 6.07 -14.96
C SER A 359 -19.64 5.62 -14.47
N GLU A 360 -19.82 4.31 -14.36
CA GLU A 360 -20.95 3.68 -13.68
C GLU A 360 -20.45 2.54 -12.78
N THR A 361 -21.21 2.25 -11.74
CA THR A 361 -20.93 1.25 -10.70
C THR A 361 -22.22 0.97 -9.92
N TYR A 362 -22.13 0.34 -8.76
CA TYR A 362 -23.21 0.10 -7.80
C TYR A 362 -22.84 0.69 -6.43
N ILE A 363 -23.79 0.70 -5.49
CA ILE A 363 -23.49 1.03 -4.09
C ILE A 363 -22.82 -0.19 -3.43
N GLY A 364 -21.55 -0.04 -3.06
CA GLY A 364 -20.77 -1.06 -2.35
C GLY A 364 -21.19 -1.26 -0.89
N GLY A 365 -20.35 -1.97 -0.12
CA GLY A 365 -20.58 -2.27 1.29
C GLY A 365 -21.00 -1.07 2.15
N HIS A 366 -21.98 -1.28 3.02
CA HIS A 366 -22.42 -0.25 3.96
C HIS A 366 -21.38 -0.08 5.07
N VAL A 367 -21.08 1.17 5.43
CA VAL A 367 -20.13 1.48 6.50
C VAL A 367 -20.69 2.65 7.29
N GLU A 368 -20.76 2.54 8.61
CA GLU A 368 -21.33 3.54 9.52
C GLU A 368 -20.48 3.61 10.80
N CYS A 369 -20.37 4.79 11.38
CA CYS A 369 -19.75 5.01 12.69
C CYS A 369 -20.79 5.77 13.51
N LEU A 370 -21.06 5.33 14.74
CA LEU A 370 -22.30 5.62 15.45
C LEU A 370 -22.05 6.27 16.81
N GLU A 371 -21.19 5.68 17.63
CA GLU A 371 -20.63 6.33 18.82
C GLU A 371 -19.11 6.50 18.67
N SER A 372 -18.56 7.49 19.39
CA SER A 372 -17.12 7.74 19.49
C SER A 372 -16.76 8.04 20.95
N GLY A 373 -15.64 7.49 21.41
CA GLY A 373 -15.37 7.35 22.83
C GLY A 373 -14.37 6.24 23.14
N VAL A 374 -14.13 6.05 24.43
CA VAL A 374 -13.47 4.88 25.02
C VAL A 374 -14.55 3.98 25.62
N PHE A 375 -14.57 2.72 25.22
CA PHE A 375 -15.41 1.68 25.81
C PHE A 375 -14.49 0.61 26.39
N ARG A 376 -14.77 0.15 27.61
CA ARG A 376 -13.89 -0.73 28.38
C ARG A 376 -14.71 -1.68 29.24
N SER A 377 -14.30 -2.93 29.33
CA SER A 377 -15.00 -3.98 30.11
C SER A 377 -14.99 -3.75 31.63
N ASP A 378 -14.14 -2.84 32.11
CA ASP A 378 -14.04 -2.42 33.51
C ASP A 378 -14.58 -1.01 33.80
N LEU A 379 -15.09 -0.28 32.77
CA LEU A 379 -15.69 1.04 32.94
C LEU A 379 -17.21 0.99 32.71
N PRO A 380 -18.04 1.48 33.65
CA PRO A 380 -19.49 1.42 33.51
C PRO A 380 -19.98 2.23 32.30
N THR A 381 -20.97 1.69 31.59
CA THR A 381 -21.61 2.33 30.44
C THR A 381 -23.12 2.44 30.70
N SER A 382 -23.67 3.64 30.52
CA SER A 382 -25.12 3.86 30.57
C SER A 382 -25.82 3.33 29.31
N PHE A 383 -26.78 2.43 29.51
CA PHE A 383 -27.62 1.82 28.48
C PHE A 383 -29.06 2.35 28.56
N LYS A 384 -29.72 2.44 27.39
CA LYS A 384 -31.14 2.76 27.27
C LYS A 384 -31.79 1.79 26.27
N LEU A 385 -32.29 0.69 26.81
CA LEU A 385 -32.84 -0.46 26.11
C LEU A 385 -34.30 -0.22 25.66
N ASP A 386 -34.75 -0.98 24.67
CA ASP A 386 -36.16 -1.05 24.23
C ASP A 386 -36.83 -2.33 24.78
N PRO A 387 -37.73 -2.22 25.78
CA PRO A 387 -38.43 -3.38 26.33
C PRO A 387 -39.20 -4.21 25.29
N SER A 388 -39.63 -3.61 24.17
CA SER A 388 -40.36 -4.33 23.12
C SER A 388 -39.45 -5.28 22.31
N ALA A 389 -38.15 -4.98 22.21
CA ALA A 389 -37.17 -5.89 21.63
C ALA A 389 -36.90 -7.08 22.56
N TYR A 390 -36.78 -6.84 23.86
CA TYR A 390 -36.60 -7.91 24.85
C TYR A 390 -37.84 -8.81 24.96
N GLU A 391 -39.06 -8.25 24.88
CA GLU A 391 -40.30 -9.03 24.80
C GLU A 391 -40.32 -9.95 23.57
N LEU A 392 -39.86 -9.45 22.41
CA LEU A 392 -39.76 -10.22 21.18
C LEU A 392 -38.72 -11.33 21.27
N LEU A 393 -37.55 -11.08 21.88
CA LEU A 393 -36.52 -12.10 22.14
C LEU A 393 -37.03 -13.19 23.09
N ILE A 394 -37.67 -12.83 24.21
CA ILE A 394 -38.26 -13.80 25.16
C ILE A 394 -39.29 -14.68 24.44
N LYS A 395 -40.17 -14.09 23.62
CA LYS A 395 -41.17 -14.81 22.84
C LYS A 395 -40.56 -15.71 21.75
N ASN A 396 -39.42 -15.32 21.18
CA ASN A 396 -38.71 -16.10 20.16
C ASN A 396 -37.75 -17.15 20.75
N LEU A 397 -37.50 -17.18 22.06
CA LEU A 397 -36.41 -17.99 22.63
C LEU A 397 -36.48 -19.49 22.28
N ASP A 398 -37.67 -20.10 22.26
CA ASP A 398 -37.82 -21.50 21.80
C ASP A 398 -37.48 -21.68 20.31
N ARG A 399 -37.89 -20.74 19.45
CA ARG A 399 -37.55 -20.73 18.02
C ARG A 399 -36.04 -20.65 17.83
N ASP A 400 -35.39 -19.80 18.64
CA ASP A 400 -33.97 -19.49 18.53
C ASP A 400 -33.10 -20.66 18.98
N LEU A 401 -33.38 -21.23 20.15
CA LEU A 401 -32.64 -22.38 20.67
C LEU A 401 -32.87 -23.64 19.81
N GLN A 402 -34.09 -23.89 19.34
CA GLN A 402 -34.34 -25.04 18.46
C GLN A 402 -33.64 -24.92 17.10
N TYR A 403 -33.47 -23.71 16.56
CA TYR A 403 -32.69 -23.46 15.35
C TYR A 403 -31.20 -23.77 15.58
N ALA A 404 -30.61 -23.22 16.65
CA ALA A 404 -29.22 -23.47 17.01
C ALA A 404 -28.91 -24.98 17.19
N ILE A 405 -29.84 -25.73 17.78
CA ILE A 405 -29.69 -27.17 17.96
C ILE A 405 -29.77 -27.92 16.61
N ARG A 406 -30.81 -27.66 15.82
CA ARG A 406 -31.13 -28.43 14.59
C ARG A 406 -30.26 -28.05 13.39
N VAL A 407 -29.91 -26.77 13.24
CA VAL A 407 -29.25 -26.24 12.03
C VAL A 407 -27.76 -26.04 12.27
N GLU A 408 -27.38 -25.24 13.27
CA GLU A 408 -25.97 -24.94 13.58
C GLU A 408 -25.27 -26.19 14.16
N GLY A 409 -25.86 -26.77 15.21
CA GLY A 409 -25.34 -27.97 15.88
C GLY A 409 -25.60 -29.29 15.15
N LYS A 410 -26.55 -29.31 14.20
CA LYS A 410 -26.96 -30.50 13.43
C LYS A 410 -27.35 -31.69 14.33
N MET A 411 -28.01 -31.37 15.44
CA MET A 411 -28.46 -32.33 16.46
C MET A 411 -29.99 -32.38 16.49
N ASP A 412 -30.54 -33.52 16.91
CA ASP A 412 -31.97 -33.60 17.20
C ASP A 412 -32.28 -33.09 18.63
N LEU A 413 -33.47 -32.51 18.83
CA LEU A 413 -33.88 -31.96 20.13
C LEU A 413 -33.90 -33.04 21.20
N ASP A 414 -34.41 -34.23 20.88
CA ASP A 414 -34.52 -35.36 21.79
C ASP A 414 -33.14 -35.90 22.22
N SER A 415 -32.04 -35.45 21.60
CA SER A 415 -30.67 -35.81 22.02
C SER A 415 -30.16 -35.00 23.22
N ILE A 416 -30.79 -33.89 23.57
CA ILE A 416 -30.34 -32.97 24.63
C ILE A 416 -31.01 -33.28 25.97
N SER A 417 -30.26 -33.16 27.07
CA SER A 417 -30.73 -33.49 28.42
C SER A 417 -31.05 -32.27 29.28
N ASN A 418 -30.64 -31.06 28.87
CA ASN A 418 -30.75 -29.84 29.68
C ASN A 418 -31.30 -28.61 28.94
N TYR A 419 -32.24 -28.84 28.00
CA TYR A 419 -32.84 -27.77 27.20
C TYR A 419 -33.47 -26.68 28.09
N ASP A 420 -34.32 -27.08 29.04
CA ASP A 420 -35.01 -26.14 29.92
C ASP A 420 -34.09 -25.44 30.94
N GLU A 421 -32.98 -26.08 31.36
CA GLU A 421 -31.95 -25.42 32.19
C GLU A 421 -31.39 -24.19 31.45
N VAL A 422 -30.97 -24.38 30.20
CA VAL A 422 -30.36 -23.33 29.37
C VAL A 422 -31.38 -22.27 28.99
N LYS A 423 -32.58 -22.68 28.58
CA LYS A 423 -33.69 -21.79 28.24
C LYS A 423 -34.07 -20.87 29.39
N ASN A 424 -34.26 -21.41 30.59
CA ASN A 424 -34.65 -20.61 31.74
C ASN A 424 -33.54 -19.62 32.15
N ALA A 425 -32.27 -20.04 32.14
CA ALA A 425 -31.14 -19.17 32.43
C ALA A 425 -30.98 -18.00 31.44
N ILE A 426 -31.33 -18.20 30.16
CA ILE A 426 -31.39 -17.11 29.17
C ILE A 426 -32.62 -16.21 29.42
N MET A 427 -33.79 -16.82 29.66
CA MET A 427 -35.04 -16.11 29.89
C MET A 427 -34.98 -15.18 31.11
N GLU A 428 -34.42 -15.63 32.23
CA GLU A 428 -34.25 -14.83 33.46
C GLU A 428 -33.42 -13.56 33.20
N LYS A 429 -32.27 -13.70 32.51
CA LYS A 429 -31.43 -12.56 32.09
C LYS A 429 -32.19 -11.58 31.18
N LEU A 430 -32.95 -12.06 30.20
CA LEU A 430 -33.73 -11.21 29.30
C LEU A 430 -34.90 -10.52 30.02
N VAL A 431 -35.57 -11.19 30.96
CA VAL A 431 -36.66 -10.63 31.77
C VAL A 431 -36.15 -9.50 32.68
N LEU A 432 -34.96 -9.66 33.27
CA LEU A 432 -34.29 -8.63 34.08
C LEU A 432 -33.94 -7.39 33.25
N LEU A 433 -33.37 -7.58 32.05
CA LEU A 433 -33.06 -6.49 31.11
C LEU A 433 -34.32 -5.77 30.57
N ARG A 434 -35.42 -6.51 30.38
CA ARG A 434 -36.73 -5.93 30.02
C ARG A 434 -37.32 -5.08 31.15
N ALA A 435 -37.15 -5.51 32.41
CA ALA A 435 -37.73 -4.85 33.58
C ALA A 435 -37.01 -3.53 33.92
N GLU A 436 -35.70 -3.47 33.74
CA GLU A 436 -34.87 -2.29 34.04
C GLU A 436 -34.13 -1.77 32.79
N PRO A 437 -34.86 -1.18 31.82
CA PRO A 437 -34.29 -0.81 30.52
C PRO A 437 -33.37 0.41 30.55
N VAL A 438 -33.33 1.18 31.64
CA VAL A 438 -32.39 2.29 31.83
C VAL A 438 -31.50 1.95 33.01
N ARG A 439 -30.21 1.72 32.72
CA ARG A 439 -29.25 1.16 33.67
C ARG A 439 -27.82 1.53 33.30
N GLU A 440 -26.91 1.26 34.22
CA GLU A 440 -25.47 1.56 34.08
C GLU A 440 -24.69 0.38 34.66
N GLU A 441 -23.97 -0.34 33.80
CA GLU A 441 -23.19 -1.53 34.15
C GLU A 441 -21.97 -1.65 33.23
N CYS A 442 -21.01 -2.50 33.59
CA CYS A 442 -19.83 -2.74 32.75
C CYS A 442 -20.22 -3.42 31.43
N PRO A 443 -19.72 -2.95 30.27
CA PRO A 443 -20.13 -3.45 28.96
C PRO A 443 -19.37 -4.71 28.53
N LEU A 444 -20.04 -5.56 27.75
CA LEU A 444 -19.42 -6.63 26.96
C LEU A 444 -19.15 -6.10 25.55
N ILE A 445 -17.87 -5.95 25.18
CA ILE A 445 -17.46 -5.46 23.85
C ILE A 445 -17.37 -6.65 22.90
N TYR A 446 -18.24 -6.70 21.87
CA TYR A 446 -18.31 -7.79 20.90
C TYR A 446 -18.16 -7.30 19.46
N HIS A 447 -17.61 -8.18 18.62
CA HIS A 447 -17.66 -8.06 17.16
C HIS A 447 -18.57 -9.17 16.61
N LEU A 448 -19.58 -8.79 15.83
CA LEU A 448 -20.56 -9.68 15.22
C LEU A 448 -20.37 -9.61 13.71
N ASP A 449 -19.74 -10.62 13.11
CA ASP A 449 -19.24 -10.62 11.72
C ASP A 449 -19.89 -11.73 10.88
N VAL A 450 -20.33 -11.44 9.65
CA VAL A 450 -20.95 -12.46 8.80
C VAL A 450 -19.88 -13.31 8.12
N ALA A 451 -19.78 -14.58 8.53
CA ALA A 451 -18.75 -15.51 8.10
C ALA A 451 -18.73 -15.66 6.57
N ALA A 452 -17.70 -15.08 5.93
CA ALA A 452 -17.55 -15.03 4.47
C ALA A 452 -18.81 -14.50 3.75
N MET A 453 -19.34 -13.36 4.22
CA MET A 453 -20.59 -12.74 3.79
C MET A 453 -20.89 -12.83 2.29
N TYR A 454 -20.05 -12.25 1.43
CA TYR A 454 -20.32 -12.17 -0.01
C TYR A 454 -20.35 -13.56 -0.69
N PRO A 455 -19.38 -14.47 -0.47
CA PRO A 455 -19.51 -15.88 -0.85
C PRO A 455 -20.82 -16.54 -0.41
N ASN A 456 -21.24 -16.38 0.85
CA ASN A 456 -22.45 -17.04 1.34
C ASN A 456 -23.75 -16.39 0.82
N ILE A 457 -23.76 -15.09 0.51
CA ILE A 457 -24.85 -14.43 -0.23
C ILE A 457 -24.92 -14.95 -1.69
N ILE A 458 -23.76 -15.11 -2.34
CA ILE A 458 -23.61 -15.69 -3.68
C ILE A 458 -24.19 -17.11 -3.72
N LEU A 459 -23.81 -17.95 -2.75
CA LEU A 459 -24.31 -19.32 -2.66
C LEU A 459 -25.81 -19.36 -2.38
N THR A 460 -26.28 -18.66 -1.35
CA THR A 460 -27.71 -18.63 -0.96
C THR A 460 -28.63 -18.18 -2.10
N ASN A 461 -28.24 -17.14 -2.85
CA ASN A 461 -29.05 -16.59 -3.94
C ASN A 461 -28.67 -17.15 -5.33
N ARG A 462 -27.82 -18.19 -5.39
CA ARG A 462 -27.36 -18.86 -6.63
C ARG A 462 -26.80 -17.88 -7.68
N LEU A 463 -26.07 -16.87 -7.22
CA LEU A 463 -25.62 -15.74 -8.03
C LEU A 463 -24.38 -16.11 -8.84
N GLN A 464 -24.47 -15.94 -10.16
CA GLN A 464 -23.37 -16.13 -11.11
C GLN A 464 -23.69 -15.31 -12.36
N PRO A 465 -22.68 -14.80 -13.11
CA PRO A 465 -22.96 -13.88 -14.22
C PRO A 465 -23.88 -14.46 -15.32
N PRO A 466 -23.76 -15.76 -15.73
CA PRO A 466 -24.71 -16.35 -16.69
C PRO A 466 -26.15 -16.50 -16.18
N SER A 467 -26.37 -16.53 -14.85
CA SER A 467 -27.72 -16.61 -14.29
C SER A 467 -28.46 -15.27 -14.35
N ILE A 468 -27.78 -14.14 -14.59
CA ILE A 468 -28.44 -12.84 -14.73
C ILE A 468 -29.05 -12.76 -16.14
N VAL A 469 -30.37 -12.91 -16.23
CA VAL A 469 -31.10 -12.98 -17.50
C VAL A 469 -31.98 -11.74 -17.71
N THR A 470 -32.04 -11.26 -18.95
CA THR A 470 -33.03 -10.27 -19.37
C THR A 470 -34.40 -10.92 -19.54
N ASP A 471 -35.47 -10.13 -19.55
CA ASP A 471 -36.82 -10.64 -19.81
C ASP A 471 -36.94 -11.28 -21.21
N GLU A 472 -36.14 -10.84 -22.19
CA GLU A 472 -36.05 -11.44 -23.54
C GLU A 472 -35.49 -12.87 -23.48
N ILE A 473 -34.32 -13.05 -22.85
CA ILE A 473 -33.68 -14.36 -22.64
C ILE A 473 -34.61 -15.27 -21.82
N CYS A 474 -35.24 -14.73 -20.77
CA CYS A 474 -36.19 -15.48 -19.95
C CYS A 474 -37.49 -15.81 -20.70
N THR A 475 -37.85 -15.05 -21.73
CA THR A 475 -39.04 -15.30 -22.56
C THR A 475 -38.79 -16.39 -23.59
N ALA A 476 -37.59 -16.42 -24.18
CA ALA A 476 -37.16 -17.42 -25.17
C ALA A 476 -36.84 -18.82 -24.60
N CYS A 477 -36.88 -18.99 -23.27
CA CYS A 477 -36.50 -20.23 -22.59
C CYS A 477 -37.63 -21.29 -22.59
N ASP A 478 -37.33 -22.56 -22.89
CA ASP A 478 -38.27 -23.71 -22.85
C ASP A 478 -39.03 -23.90 -21.52
N PHE A 479 -38.46 -23.37 -20.44
CA PHE A 479 -39.01 -23.41 -19.09
C PHE A 479 -39.92 -22.20 -18.76
N ASN A 480 -40.10 -21.26 -19.69
CA ASN A 480 -40.99 -20.11 -19.58
C ASN A 480 -42.48 -20.50 -19.71
N ARG A 481 -42.96 -21.29 -18.76
CA ARG A 481 -44.34 -21.82 -18.72
C ARG A 481 -45.16 -21.08 -17.66
N PRO A 482 -46.50 -21.03 -17.78
CA PRO A 482 -47.36 -20.50 -16.71
C PRO A 482 -47.02 -21.15 -15.37
N GLY A 483 -46.87 -20.35 -14.31
CA GLY A 483 -46.44 -20.82 -12.99
C GLY A 483 -44.94 -21.08 -12.82
N LYS A 484 -44.05 -20.54 -13.69
CA LYS A 484 -42.59 -20.67 -13.51
C LYS A 484 -42.13 -20.11 -12.14
N THR A 485 -41.43 -20.92 -11.37
CA THR A 485 -40.85 -20.57 -10.05
C THR A 485 -39.34 -20.33 -10.08
N CYS A 486 -38.71 -20.47 -11.25
CA CYS A 486 -37.25 -20.48 -11.41
C CYS A 486 -36.61 -19.12 -11.73
N LEU A 487 -37.37 -18.03 -11.73
CA LEU A 487 -36.86 -16.66 -11.90
C LEU A 487 -36.97 -15.93 -10.56
N ARG A 488 -35.85 -15.86 -9.83
CA ARG A 488 -35.76 -15.06 -8.61
C ARG A 488 -35.50 -13.60 -9.00
N LYS A 489 -36.27 -12.67 -8.46
CA LYS A 489 -36.07 -11.22 -8.66
C LYS A 489 -35.39 -10.64 -7.42
N LEU A 490 -34.30 -9.88 -7.59
CA LEU A 490 -33.59 -9.21 -6.49
C LEU A 490 -33.25 -7.76 -6.85
N GLU A 491 -33.33 -6.90 -5.85
CA GLU A 491 -32.98 -5.48 -5.95
C GLU A 491 -31.46 -5.25 -5.86
N TRP A 492 -30.99 -4.20 -6.52
CA TRP A 492 -29.66 -3.62 -6.35
C TRP A 492 -29.71 -2.11 -6.60
N VAL A 493 -28.67 -1.37 -6.19
CA VAL A 493 -28.61 0.09 -6.43
C VAL A 493 -27.45 0.43 -7.35
N TRP A 494 -27.78 0.83 -8.57
CA TRP A 494 -26.83 1.37 -9.56
C TRP A 494 -26.44 2.80 -9.18
N ARG A 495 -25.21 3.18 -9.50
CA ARG A 495 -24.65 4.53 -9.32
C ARG A 495 -23.93 4.98 -10.59
N GLY A 496 -24.42 6.04 -11.22
CA GLY A 496 -23.77 6.68 -12.37
C GLY A 496 -23.17 8.05 -12.04
N GLU A 497 -21.99 8.33 -12.59
CA GLU A 497 -21.38 9.67 -12.57
C GLU A 497 -21.40 10.24 -13.99
N ILE A 498 -22.32 11.17 -14.23
CA ILE A 498 -22.59 11.78 -15.54
C ILE A 498 -21.87 13.12 -15.71
N PHE A 499 -21.50 13.44 -16.95
CA PHE A 499 -21.09 14.79 -17.34
C PHE A 499 -22.29 15.75 -17.32
N THR A 500 -22.06 17.03 -17.01
CA THR A 500 -23.12 18.07 -17.07
C THR A 500 -23.52 18.45 -18.51
N ALA A 501 -22.70 18.08 -19.51
CA ALA A 501 -22.95 18.33 -20.91
C ALA A 501 -23.96 17.32 -21.50
N LYS A 502 -24.86 17.83 -22.34
CA LYS A 502 -25.92 17.05 -22.97
C LYS A 502 -25.39 16.29 -24.19
N LYS A 503 -26.13 15.25 -24.62
CA LYS A 503 -25.86 14.48 -25.85
C LYS A 503 -25.70 15.35 -27.11
N SER A 504 -26.39 16.50 -27.19
CA SER A 504 -26.18 17.54 -28.21
C SER A 504 -24.76 18.11 -28.21
N ASP A 505 -24.31 18.53 -27.03
CA ASP A 505 -23.06 19.23 -26.80
C ASP A 505 -21.89 18.27 -27.04
N TYR A 506 -22.05 17.00 -26.62
CA TYR A 506 -21.12 15.92 -26.89
C TYR A 506 -20.87 15.71 -28.38
N TYR A 507 -21.93 15.53 -29.19
CA TYR A 507 -21.75 15.32 -30.63
C TYR A 507 -21.24 16.57 -31.35
N HIS A 508 -21.57 17.78 -30.88
CA HIS A 508 -20.98 19.01 -31.40
C HIS A 508 -19.47 19.07 -31.16
N LEU A 509 -19.02 18.76 -29.93
CA LEU A 509 -17.60 18.68 -29.58
C LEU A 509 -16.87 17.55 -30.31
N LYS A 510 -17.50 16.38 -30.44
CA LYS A 510 -16.97 15.24 -31.19
C LYS A 510 -16.71 15.62 -32.65
N LYS A 511 -17.71 16.17 -33.35
CA LYS A 511 -17.57 16.68 -34.72
C LYS A 511 -16.53 17.79 -34.87
N GLN A 512 -16.38 18.65 -33.85
CA GLN A 512 -15.30 19.63 -33.85
C GLN A 512 -13.93 18.95 -33.83
N ILE A 513 -13.68 18.06 -32.87
CA ILE A 513 -12.38 17.40 -32.70
C ILE A 513 -12.07 16.45 -33.87
N GLU A 514 -13.08 15.81 -34.47
CA GLU A 514 -12.93 14.98 -35.69
C GLU A 514 -12.38 15.78 -36.89
N SER A 515 -12.45 17.11 -36.87
CA SER A 515 -11.85 18.01 -37.87
C SER A 515 -10.49 18.61 -37.46
N GLU A 516 -10.00 18.31 -36.25
CA GLU A 516 -8.75 18.86 -35.72
C GLU A 516 -7.56 17.92 -35.97
N PHE A 517 -6.45 18.49 -36.45
CA PHE A 517 -5.17 17.79 -36.56
C PHE A 517 -4.45 17.75 -35.20
N VAL A 518 -3.68 16.69 -34.98
CA VAL A 518 -2.93 16.45 -33.74
C VAL A 518 -1.44 16.30 -34.05
N ASP A 519 -0.63 17.17 -33.44
CA ASP A 519 0.82 17.08 -33.49
C ASP A 519 1.31 15.79 -32.80
N GLY A 520 2.25 15.09 -33.45
CA GLY A 520 2.87 13.90 -32.89
C GLY A 520 3.88 14.23 -31.79
N THR A 521 3.96 13.40 -30.74
CA THR A 521 4.84 13.60 -29.59
C THR A 521 6.34 13.55 -29.93
N ASP A 522 6.70 12.90 -31.03
CA ASP A 522 8.08 12.54 -31.37
C ASP A 522 8.45 12.99 -32.80
N GLY A 523 8.16 14.25 -33.13
CA GLY A 523 8.58 14.88 -34.40
C GLY A 523 7.91 14.31 -35.66
N GLN A 524 6.91 13.45 -35.52
CA GLN A 524 6.10 12.96 -36.63
C GLN A 524 5.13 14.05 -37.13
N LEU A 525 4.85 14.02 -38.43
CA LEU A 525 3.83 14.84 -39.09
C LEU A 525 2.50 14.78 -38.33
N SER A 526 1.77 15.90 -38.33
CA SER A 526 0.46 16.01 -37.69
C SER A 526 -0.53 15.02 -38.30
N LYS A 527 -1.18 14.23 -37.43
CA LYS A 527 -2.14 13.19 -37.82
C LYS A 527 -3.57 13.72 -37.71
N SER A 528 -4.50 13.17 -38.48
CA SER A 528 -5.93 13.43 -38.22
C SER A 528 -6.31 12.84 -36.87
N PHE A 529 -7.29 13.43 -36.18
CA PHE A 529 -7.89 12.79 -35.01
C PHE A 529 -8.38 11.36 -35.32
N LEU A 530 -8.88 11.12 -36.54
CA LEU A 530 -9.36 9.82 -37.00
C LEU A 530 -8.24 8.77 -37.13
N ASP A 531 -6.99 9.19 -37.35
CA ASP A 531 -5.81 8.31 -37.49
C ASP A 531 -5.22 7.89 -36.13
N LEU A 532 -5.70 8.49 -35.02
CA LEU A 532 -5.28 8.14 -33.67
C LEU A 532 -5.93 6.83 -33.21
N SER A 533 -5.34 6.16 -32.21
CA SER A 533 -6.00 5.00 -31.61
C SER A 533 -7.33 5.39 -30.96
N LYS A 534 -8.32 4.47 -30.94
CA LYS A 534 -9.61 4.70 -30.27
C LYS A 534 -9.45 5.16 -28.80
N ILE A 535 -8.38 4.73 -28.13
CA ILE A 535 -8.05 5.12 -26.75
C ILE A 535 -7.62 6.59 -26.67
N ASP A 536 -6.73 7.03 -27.58
CA ASP A 536 -6.26 8.42 -27.64
C ASP A 536 -7.38 9.38 -28.08
N GLN A 537 -8.22 8.94 -29.02
CA GLN A 537 -9.43 9.65 -29.44
C GLN A 537 -10.34 9.89 -28.23
N GLN A 538 -10.71 8.83 -27.50
CA GLN A 538 -11.57 8.92 -26.32
C GLN A 538 -10.95 9.79 -25.21
N SER A 539 -9.63 9.68 -25.00
CA SER A 539 -8.89 10.48 -24.01
C SER A 539 -8.97 11.99 -24.30
N LYS A 540 -8.64 12.39 -25.53
CA LYS A 540 -8.73 13.80 -25.98
C LYS A 540 -10.16 14.33 -25.96
N LEU A 541 -11.13 13.51 -26.39
CA LEU A 541 -12.55 13.87 -26.37
C LEU A 541 -13.06 14.09 -24.94
N LYS A 542 -12.71 13.21 -23.98
CA LYS A 542 -13.02 13.40 -22.55
C LYS A 542 -12.32 14.63 -21.98
N GLU A 543 -11.07 14.93 -22.35
CA GLU A 543 -10.38 16.14 -21.89
C GLU A 543 -11.05 17.43 -22.39
N ARG A 544 -11.40 17.48 -23.69
CA ARG A 544 -12.14 18.61 -24.27
C ARG A 544 -13.52 18.77 -23.63
N LEU A 545 -14.24 17.66 -23.41
CA LEU A 545 -15.54 17.67 -22.73
C LEU A 545 -15.42 18.24 -21.32
N LYS A 546 -14.40 17.87 -20.54
CA LYS A 546 -14.13 18.43 -19.21
C LYS A 546 -13.89 19.94 -19.24
N LYS A 547 -13.06 20.42 -20.18
CA LYS A 547 -12.81 21.86 -20.41
C LYS A 547 -14.07 22.62 -20.84
N TYR A 548 -14.91 22.02 -21.69
CA TYR A 548 -16.20 22.60 -22.08
C TYR A 548 -17.17 22.68 -20.90
N CYS A 549 -17.31 21.62 -20.11
CA CYS A 549 -18.20 21.60 -18.94
C CYS A 549 -17.79 22.66 -17.91
N GLN A 550 -16.49 22.81 -17.63
CA GLN A 550 -15.97 23.91 -16.79
C GLN A 550 -16.34 25.30 -17.33
N LYS A 551 -16.28 25.52 -18.64
CA LYS A 551 -16.55 26.84 -19.25
C LYS A 551 -18.04 27.16 -19.39
N ALA A 552 -18.86 26.19 -19.78
CA ALA A 552 -20.29 26.37 -20.05
C ALA A 552 -21.16 26.18 -18.78
N TYR A 553 -20.89 25.14 -18.00
CA TYR A 553 -21.71 24.72 -16.86
C TYR A 553 -21.06 25.02 -15.50
N LYS A 554 -19.84 25.61 -15.47
CA LYS A 554 -19.03 25.89 -14.26
C LYS A 554 -18.68 24.66 -13.41
N ARG A 555 -18.94 23.46 -13.94
CA ARG A 555 -18.90 22.17 -13.25
C ARG A 555 -18.59 21.07 -14.27
N VAL A 556 -17.92 19.99 -13.88
CA VAL A 556 -17.51 18.90 -14.80
C VAL A 556 -18.50 17.75 -14.80
N LEU A 557 -18.73 17.16 -13.63
CA LEU A 557 -19.61 16.03 -13.40
C LEU A 557 -20.76 16.47 -12.50
N ASP A 558 -21.95 15.94 -12.76
CA ASP A 558 -23.12 16.22 -11.94
C ASP A 558 -23.11 15.42 -10.62
N LYS A 559 -24.16 15.51 -9.79
CA LYS A 559 -24.19 14.71 -8.55
C LYS A 559 -24.34 13.23 -8.93
N PRO A 560 -23.62 12.29 -8.30
CA PRO A 560 -23.78 10.86 -8.60
C PRO A 560 -25.26 10.46 -8.48
N VAL A 561 -25.81 9.93 -9.57
CA VAL A 561 -27.21 9.50 -9.65
C VAL A 561 -27.29 8.07 -9.13
N THR A 562 -28.21 7.81 -8.20
CA THR A 562 -28.44 6.48 -7.64
C THR A 562 -29.85 6.01 -7.99
N GLU A 563 -29.97 4.77 -8.46
CA GLU A 563 -31.23 4.20 -8.93
C GLU A 563 -31.35 2.76 -8.42
N VAL A 564 -32.44 2.44 -7.73
CA VAL A 564 -32.80 1.06 -7.43
C VAL A 564 -33.18 0.39 -8.76
N ARG A 565 -32.64 -0.79 -9.01
CA ARG A 565 -32.89 -1.62 -10.19
C ARG A 565 -33.13 -3.05 -9.74
N GLU A 566 -33.85 -3.80 -10.55
CA GLU A 566 -34.09 -5.22 -10.33
C GLU A 566 -33.16 -6.04 -11.24
N ALA A 567 -32.79 -7.25 -10.80
CA ALA A 567 -32.12 -8.25 -11.61
C ALA A 567 -32.94 -9.55 -11.57
N GLY A 568 -33.10 -10.20 -12.73
CA GLY A 568 -33.69 -11.53 -12.84
C GLY A 568 -32.61 -12.61 -12.79
N ILE A 569 -32.66 -13.49 -11.78
CA ILE A 569 -31.70 -14.57 -11.59
C ILE A 569 -32.35 -15.92 -11.91
N CYS A 570 -31.83 -16.61 -12.92
CA CYS A 570 -32.25 -17.94 -13.32
C CYS A 570 -31.73 -19.01 -12.34
N MET A 571 -32.65 -19.66 -11.63
CA MET A 571 -32.38 -20.76 -10.69
C MET A 571 -32.07 -22.10 -11.39
N ARG A 572 -32.17 -22.18 -12.73
CA ARG A 572 -31.93 -23.41 -13.52
C ARG A 572 -30.66 -23.40 -14.35
N GLU A 573 -29.95 -22.27 -14.42
CA GLU A 573 -28.71 -22.16 -15.20
C GLU A 573 -27.61 -23.12 -14.70
N ASN A 574 -26.69 -23.55 -15.57
CA ASN A 574 -25.56 -24.41 -15.21
C ASN A 574 -24.77 -23.79 -14.05
N SER A 575 -24.69 -24.50 -12.92
CA SER A 575 -24.21 -23.97 -11.64
C SER A 575 -22.69 -23.95 -11.45
N PHE A 576 -21.89 -24.26 -12.47
CA PHE A 576 -20.43 -24.43 -12.37
C PHE A 576 -19.72 -23.31 -11.56
N TYR A 577 -20.14 -22.04 -11.69
CA TYR A 577 -19.58 -20.92 -10.94
C TYR A 577 -19.95 -21.00 -9.45
N VAL A 578 -21.24 -21.17 -9.13
CA VAL A 578 -21.76 -21.32 -7.76
C VAL A 578 -21.14 -22.55 -7.08
N ASP A 579 -21.03 -23.66 -7.80
CA ASP A 579 -20.45 -24.90 -7.29
C ASP A 579 -18.93 -24.79 -7.08
N THR A 580 -18.22 -23.99 -7.90
CA THR A 580 -16.82 -23.61 -7.66
C THR A 580 -16.69 -22.86 -6.33
N VAL A 581 -17.53 -21.85 -6.08
CA VAL A 581 -17.54 -21.08 -4.83
C VAL A 581 -17.86 -21.98 -3.63
N ARG A 582 -18.84 -22.88 -3.77
CA ARG A 582 -19.27 -23.84 -2.74
C ARG A 582 -18.10 -24.75 -2.36
N SER A 583 -17.50 -25.41 -3.35
CA SER A 583 -16.37 -26.31 -3.14
C SER A 583 -15.15 -25.58 -2.54
N PHE A 584 -14.90 -24.31 -2.88
CA PHE A 584 -13.82 -23.53 -2.27
C PHE A 584 -14.09 -23.12 -0.82
N ARG A 585 -15.32 -22.77 -0.47
CA ARG A 585 -15.73 -22.52 0.91
C ARG A 585 -15.61 -23.79 1.75
N ASP A 586 -16.12 -24.90 1.23
CA ASP A 586 -16.24 -26.14 2.00
C ASP A 586 -14.85 -26.78 2.23
N ARG A 587 -13.96 -26.78 1.23
CA ARG A 587 -12.52 -27.12 1.40
C ARG A 587 -11.84 -26.19 2.42
N ARG A 588 -12.12 -24.89 2.40
CA ARG A 588 -11.57 -23.95 3.41
C ARG A 588 -12.01 -24.33 4.82
N TYR A 589 -13.26 -24.76 5.01
CA TYR A 589 -13.77 -25.19 6.32
C TYR A 589 -13.15 -26.53 6.76
N GLU A 590 -12.95 -27.47 5.84
CA GLU A 590 -12.17 -28.69 6.09
C GLU A 590 -10.75 -28.36 6.58
N TYR A 591 -10.03 -27.48 5.90
CA TYR A 591 -8.69 -27.04 6.33
C TYR A 591 -8.70 -26.20 7.63
N LYS A 592 -9.73 -25.36 7.89
CA LYS A 592 -9.95 -24.66 9.19
C LYS A 592 -10.10 -25.70 10.32
N GLY A 593 -10.84 -26.79 10.07
CA GLY A 593 -11.04 -27.90 11.01
C GLY A 593 -9.76 -28.73 11.23
N LEU A 594 -9.09 -29.16 10.17
CA LEU A 594 -7.85 -29.94 10.24
C LEU A 594 -6.73 -29.15 10.95
N ASN A 595 -6.60 -27.84 10.67
CA ASN A 595 -5.65 -26.98 11.39
C ASN A 595 -5.92 -26.94 12.90
N LYS A 596 -7.20 -26.88 13.33
CA LYS A 596 -7.58 -26.94 14.75
C LYS A 596 -7.24 -28.29 15.38
N VAL A 597 -7.49 -29.41 14.69
CA VAL A 597 -7.13 -30.76 15.15
C VAL A 597 -5.61 -30.92 15.30
N TRP A 598 -4.83 -30.47 14.30
CA TRP A 598 -3.38 -30.58 14.34
C TRP A 598 -2.72 -29.62 15.33
N LYS A 599 -3.31 -28.46 15.63
CA LYS A 599 -2.89 -27.61 16.77
C LYS A 599 -3.11 -28.31 18.13
N GLY A 600 -4.18 -29.10 18.26
CA GLY A 600 -4.38 -30.01 19.41
C GLY A 600 -3.26 -31.05 19.50
N LYS A 601 -3.06 -31.84 18.43
CA LYS A 601 -1.98 -32.84 18.34
C LYS A 601 -0.59 -32.27 18.60
N LEU A 602 -0.27 -31.05 18.14
CA LEU A 602 1.01 -30.39 18.39
C LEU A 602 1.20 -30.06 19.88
N SER A 603 0.12 -29.74 20.59
CA SER A 603 0.14 -29.49 22.03
C SER A 603 0.34 -30.80 22.81
N GLU A 604 -0.33 -31.88 22.40
CA GLU A 604 -0.11 -33.25 22.91
C GLU A 604 1.32 -33.75 22.62
N ALA A 605 1.83 -33.52 21.41
CA ALA A 605 3.19 -33.90 21.01
C ALA A 605 4.25 -33.16 21.85
N LYS A 606 4.09 -31.85 22.06
CA LYS A 606 4.94 -31.05 22.94
C LYS A 606 4.90 -31.56 24.39
N ALA A 607 3.72 -31.90 24.91
CA ALA A 607 3.61 -32.53 26.24
C ALA A 607 4.25 -33.93 26.32
N SER A 608 4.33 -34.66 25.21
CA SER A 608 4.99 -35.98 25.13
C SER A 608 6.51 -35.95 24.95
N GLY A 609 7.09 -34.79 24.61
CA GLY A 609 8.54 -34.62 24.38
C GLY A 609 9.11 -35.31 23.13
N ASN A 610 8.30 -35.97 22.30
CA ASN A 610 8.79 -36.69 21.11
C ASN A 610 9.09 -35.73 19.94
N SER A 611 10.37 -35.42 19.72
CA SER A 611 10.84 -34.50 18.67
C SER A 611 10.28 -34.81 17.27
N ILE A 612 10.28 -36.08 16.82
CA ILE A 612 9.78 -36.46 15.49
C ILE A 612 8.29 -36.12 15.35
N LYS A 613 7.48 -36.44 16.37
CA LYS A 613 6.05 -36.12 16.38
C LYS A 613 5.76 -34.63 16.54
N ILE A 614 6.64 -33.89 17.21
CA ILE A 614 6.54 -32.43 17.31
C ILE A 614 6.76 -31.80 15.92
N GLN A 615 7.76 -32.26 15.17
CA GLN A 615 8.03 -31.79 13.80
C GLN A 615 6.89 -32.16 12.85
N GLU A 616 6.47 -33.43 12.81
CA GLU A 616 5.34 -33.90 12.00
C GLU A 616 4.06 -33.06 12.28
N ALA A 617 3.71 -32.87 13.56
CA ALA A 617 2.53 -32.10 13.93
C ALA A 617 2.68 -30.60 13.62
N HIS A 618 3.89 -30.04 13.71
CA HIS A 618 4.17 -28.66 13.34
C HIS A 618 3.96 -28.42 11.84
N ASP A 619 4.55 -29.27 11.00
CA ASP A 619 4.54 -29.08 9.55
C ASP A 619 3.14 -29.30 8.96
N MET A 620 2.36 -30.21 9.56
CA MET A 620 0.93 -30.35 9.24
C MET A 620 0.10 -29.14 9.69
N VAL A 621 0.43 -28.48 10.81
CA VAL A 621 -0.22 -27.19 11.20
C VAL A 621 0.09 -26.09 10.18
N VAL A 622 1.37 -25.94 9.77
CA VAL A 622 1.79 -24.94 8.77
C VAL A 622 1.12 -25.20 7.41
N LEU A 623 1.06 -26.47 6.98
CA LEU A 623 0.39 -26.89 5.75
C LEU A 623 -1.10 -26.53 5.75
N TYR A 624 -1.86 -26.91 6.79
CA TYR A 624 -3.29 -26.63 6.84
C TYR A 624 -3.62 -25.15 7.06
N ASP A 625 -2.77 -24.39 7.75
CA ASP A 625 -2.97 -22.93 7.85
C ASP A 625 -2.74 -22.25 6.48
N SER A 626 -1.68 -22.65 5.79
CA SER A 626 -1.39 -22.18 4.42
C SER A 626 -2.52 -22.51 3.46
N LEU A 627 -3.09 -23.72 3.55
CA LEU A 627 -4.23 -24.15 2.72
C LEU A 627 -5.51 -23.36 3.02
N GLN A 628 -5.89 -23.13 4.29
CA GLN A 628 -7.10 -22.36 4.60
C GLN A 628 -6.94 -20.86 4.25
N LEU A 629 -5.75 -20.28 4.40
CA LEU A 629 -5.44 -18.91 3.98
C LEU A 629 -5.44 -18.77 2.45
N ALA A 630 -4.87 -19.72 1.72
CA ALA A 630 -4.91 -19.76 0.25
C ALA A 630 -6.35 -19.77 -0.28
N HIS A 631 -7.21 -20.60 0.31
CA HIS A 631 -8.63 -20.61 -0.02
C HIS A 631 -9.34 -19.33 0.42
N LYS A 632 -9.00 -18.71 1.56
CA LYS A 632 -9.56 -17.40 1.98
C LYS A 632 -9.27 -16.29 0.94
N CYS A 633 -8.05 -16.24 0.40
CA CYS A 633 -7.68 -15.23 -0.61
C CYS A 633 -8.48 -15.39 -1.91
N ILE A 634 -8.61 -16.62 -2.43
CA ILE A 634 -9.43 -16.90 -3.63
C ILE A 634 -10.92 -16.68 -3.35
N LEU A 635 -11.43 -17.16 -2.20
CA LEU A 635 -12.85 -17.10 -1.85
C LEU A 635 -13.36 -15.65 -1.79
N ASN A 636 -12.60 -14.74 -1.17
CA ASN A 636 -12.92 -13.32 -1.15
C ASN A 636 -12.77 -12.64 -2.52
N SER A 637 -12.08 -13.27 -3.48
CA SER A 637 -11.81 -12.71 -4.81
C SER A 637 -12.90 -13.03 -5.85
N PHE A 638 -13.78 -14.03 -5.66
CA PHE A 638 -14.87 -14.32 -6.61
C PHE A 638 -15.81 -13.12 -6.82
N TYR A 639 -16.25 -12.49 -5.73
CA TYR A 639 -17.08 -11.28 -5.81
C TYR A 639 -16.33 -10.13 -6.51
N GLY A 640 -15.05 -9.90 -6.19
CA GLY A 640 -14.25 -8.86 -6.83
C GLY A 640 -13.95 -9.14 -8.31
N TYR A 641 -13.98 -10.42 -8.72
CA TYR A 641 -13.70 -10.83 -10.09
C TYR A 641 -14.79 -10.43 -11.08
N VAL A 642 -16.08 -10.53 -10.73
CA VAL A 642 -17.17 -10.23 -11.68
C VAL A 642 -17.27 -8.75 -12.07
N MET A 643 -16.50 -7.88 -11.41
CA MET A 643 -16.32 -6.45 -11.73
C MET A 643 -14.91 -6.10 -12.21
N ARG A 644 -14.02 -7.08 -12.39
CA ARG A 644 -12.67 -6.87 -12.93
C ARG A 644 -12.76 -6.52 -14.41
N LYS A 645 -12.09 -5.43 -14.81
CA LYS A 645 -11.95 -5.05 -16.24
C LYS A 645 -11.29 -6.19 -17.01
N GLY A 646 -11.91 -6.62 -18.11
CA GLY A 646 -11.45 -7.77 -18.89
C GLY A 646 -11.68 -9.13 -18.24
N ALA A 647 -12.59 -9.25 -17.26
CA ALA A 647 -13.10 -10.55 -16.82
C ALA A 647 -13.89 -11.23 -17.95
N ARG A 648 -13.83 -12.56 -18.05
CA ARG A 648 -14.73 -13.36 -18.92
C ARG A 648 -16.16 -13.38 -18.38
N TRP A 649 -16.33 -13.65 -17.09
CA TRP A 649 -17.65 -13.66 -16.43
C TRP A 649 -17.84 -12.35 -15.66
N TYR A 650 -18.19 -11.29 -16.39
CA TYR A 650 -18.46 -9.96 -15.86
C TYR A 650 -19.97 -9.76 -15.64
N SER A 651 -20.37 -9.16 -14.51
CA SER A 651 -21.73 -8.63 -14.28
C SER A 651 -21.71 -7.59 -13.16
N MET A 652 -22.30 -6.42 -13.43
CA MET A 652 -22.47 -5.35 -12.44
C MET A 652 -23.68 -5.59 -11.54
N GLU A 653 -24.71 -6.20 -12.12
CA GLU A 653 -25.98 -6.59 -11.51
C GLU A 653 -25.71 -7.58 -10.37
N MET A 654 -24.94 -8.63 -10.64
CA MET A 654 -24.52 -9.61 -9.63
C MET A 654 -23.78 -8.94 -8.46
N ALA A 655 -22.79 -8.08 -8.76
CA ALA A 655 -22.02 -7.41 -7.71
C ALA A 655 -22.89 -6.46 -6.87
N GLY A 656 -23.79 -5.72 -7.51
CA GLY A 656 -24.74 -4.83 -6.84
C GLY A 656 -25.78 -5.56 -6.00
N VAL A 657 -26.29 -6.72 -6.47
CA VAL A 657 -27.21 -7.57 -5.69
C VAL A 657 -26.48 -8.13 -4.45
N VAL A 658 -25.23 -8.55 -4.58
CA VAL A 658 -24.42 -9.03 -3.43
C VAL A 658 -24.24 -7.95 -2.38
N THR A 659 -23.82 -6.73 -2.75
CA THR A 659 -23.58 -5.68 -1.76
C THR A 659 -24.87 -5.08 -1.20
N TYR A 660 -25.94 -4.99 -1.99
CA TYR A 660 -27.24 -4.51 -1.50
C TYR A 660 -27.86 -5.50 -0.51
N THR A 661 -27.80 -6.81 -0.80
CA THR A 661 -28.24 -7.86 0.12
C THR A 661 -27.42 -7.83 1.42
N GLY A 662 -26.09 -7.71 1.32
CA GLY A 662 -25.21 -7.59 2.49
C GLY A 662 -25.50 -6.34 3.33
N ALA A 663 -25.69 -5.19 2.68
CA ALA A 663 -26.09 -3.95 3.33
C ALA A 663 -27.43 -4.08 4.09
N LYS A 664 -28.42 -4.76 3.50
CA LYS A 664 -29.73 -5.01 4.12
C LYS A 664 -29.63 -5.95 5.34
N ILE A 665 -28.81 -7.00 5.25
CA ILE A 665 -28.51 -7.91 6.37
C ILE A 665 -27.88 -7.16 7.54
N ILE A 666 -26.80 -6.41 7.30
CA ILE A 666 -26.05 -5.73 8.36
C ILE A 666 -26.84 -4.54 8.96
N GLN A 667 -27.69 -3.88 8.16
CA GLN A 667 -28.63 -2.87 8.66
C GLN A 667 -29.73 -3.47 9.55
N ASN A 668 -30.30 -4.62 9.16
CA ASN A 668 -31.29 -5.33 10.00
C ASN A 668 -30.68 -5.77 11.34
N ALA A 669 -29.48 -6.34 11.31
CA ALA A 669 -28.75 -6.70 12.53
C ALA A 669 -28.46 -5.46 13.40
N ARG A 670 -28.00 -4.36 12.81
CA ARG A 670 -27.78 -3.08 13.50
C ARG A 670 -29.07 -2.55 14.13
N LEU A 671 -30.23 -2.65 13.47
CA LEU A 671 -31.53 -2.23 14.02
C LEU A 671 -32.01 -3.08 15.22
N LEU A 672 -31.54 -4.32 15.37
CA LEU A 672 -31.75 -5.10 16.60
C LEU A 672 -30.74 -4.67 17.69
N VAL A 673 -29.45 -4.57 17.36
CA VAL A 673 -28.38 -4.19 18.30
C VAL A 673 -28.60 -2.80 18.90
N ASP A 674 -29.10 -1.83 18.13
CA ASP A 674 -29.49 -0.46 18.54
C ASP A 674 -30.58 -0.43 19.63
N LYS A 675 -31.34 -1.54 19.78
CA LYS A 675 -32.43 -1.69 20.76
C LYS A 675 -32.04 -2.45 22.03
N ILE A 676 -31.03 -3.32 21.94
CA ILE A 676 -30.62 -4.24 23.02
C ILE A 676 -29.27 -3.90 23.66
N GLY A 677 -28.50 -3.01 23.04
CA GLY A 677 -27.21 -2.53 23.53
C GLY A 677 -26.84 -1.22 22.83
N LYS A 678 -25.60 -1.10 22.34
CA LYS A 678 -25.17 0.00 21.49
C LYS A 678 -24.25 -0.46 20.35
N PRO A 679 -24.60 -0.24 19.08
CA PRO A 679 -23.65 -0.38 17.97
C PRO A 679 -22.69 0.83 17.96
N LEU A 680 -21.39 0.56 17.83
CA LEU A 680 -20.32 1.56 17.87
C LEU A 680 -19.82 1.90 16.45
N GLU A 681 -19.50 0.86 15.69
CA GLU A 681 -19.04 0.95 14.29
C GLU A 681 -19.61 -0.24 13.50
N LEU A 682 -19.85 -0.02 12.21
CA LEU A 682 -20.35 -1.01 11.28
C LEU A 682 -19.47 -0.92 10.04
N ASP A 683 -18.80 -2.01 9.70
CA ASP A 683 -17.97 -2.10 8.51
C ASP A 683 -18.32 -3.33 7.69
N THR A 684 -19.09 -3.10 6.62
CA THR A 684 -19.31 -4.01 5.49
C THR A 684 -20.03 -5.31 5.84
N ASP A 685 -19.34 -6.22 6.52
CA ASP A 685 -19.74 -7.55 6.95
C ASP A 685 -19.89 -7.67 8.48
N GLY A 686 -19.31 -6.76 9.27
CA GLY A 686 -19.33 -6.80 10.74
C GLY A 686 -19.91 -5.57 11.46
N ILE A 687 -20.38 -5.79 12.68
CA ILE A 687 -20.81 -4.77 13.66
C ILE A 687 -19.95 -4.89 14.92
N TRP A 688 -19.31 -3.78 15.31
CA TRP A 688 -18.75 -3.59 16.65
C TRP A 688 -19.83 -3.04 17.58
N CYS A 689 -20.07 -3.68 18.71
CA CYS A 689 -21.09 -3.25 19.66
C CYS A 689 -20.68 -3.46 21.12
N VAL A 690 -21.35 -2.74 22.02
CA VAL A 690 -21.39 -3.08 23.44
C VAL A 690 -22.78 -3.57 23.84
N LEU A 691 -22.81 -4.69 24.56
CA LEU A 691 -24.00 -5.23 25.21
C LEU A 691 -23.87 -5.03 26.75
N PRO A 692 -24.98 -5.01 27.51
CA PRO A 692 -24.91 -4.91 28.97
C PRO A 692 -24.22 -6.13 29.59
N GLY A 693 -23.45 -5.94 30.68
CA GLY A 693 -22.70 -6.99 31.39
C GLY A 693 -23.50 -8.24 31.75
N CYS A 694 -24.77 -8.09 32.12
CA CYS A 694 -25.66 -9.22 32.45
C CYS A 694 -26.33 -9.90 31.25
N PHE A 695 -26.08 -9.49 30.00
CA PHE A 695 -26.69 -10.07 28.80
C PHE A 695 -26.45 -11.60 28.68
N PRO A 696 -27.34 -12.39 28.04
CA PRO A 696 -27.06 -13.80 27.80
C PRO A 696 -25.92 -13.99 26.79
N GLU A 697 -24.84 -14.65 27.20
CA GLU A 697 -23.65 -14.89 26.38
C GLU A 697 -23.60 -16.36 25.92
N ASN A 698 -22.66 -17.14 26.47
CA ASN A 698 -22.31 -18.48 26.02
C ASN A 698 -22.96 -19.55 26.93
N PHE A 699 -23.67 -20.49 26.31
CA PHE A 699 -24.36 -21.58 27.01
C PHE A 699 -24.00 -22.92 26.38
N THR A 700 -24.07 -24.02 27.14
CA THR A 700 -23.73 -25.36 26.63
C THR A 700 -24.85 -26.37 26.88
N PHE A 701 -25.38 -26.91 25.79
CA PHE A 701 -26.27 -28.07 25.81
C PHE A 701 -25.45 -29.34 26.01
N LYS A 702 -25.86 -30.11 27.02
CA LYS A 702 -25.40 -31.47 27.34
C LYS A 702 -26.25 -32.43 26.52
N THR A 703 -25.64 -33.40 25.86
CA THR A 703 -26.37 -34.43 25.11
C THR A 703 -26.36 -35.77 25.85
N LYS A 704 -27.23 -36.69 25.43
CA LYS A 704 -27.29 -38.07 25.95
C LYS A 704 -25.98 -38.85 25.74
N ASP A 705 -25.12 -38.41 24.80
CA ASP A 705 -23.72 -38.83 24.70
C ASP A 705 -22.82 -37.84 25.47
N PRO A 706 -22.17 -38.24 26.58
CA PRO A 706 -21.34 -37.32 27.37
C PRO A 706 -20.09 -36.79 26.63
N LYS A 707 -19.72 -37.39 25.49
CA LYS A 707 -18.65 -36.89 24.61
C LYS A 707 -19.12 -35.79 23.66
N LYS A 708 -20.43 -35.64 23.43
CA LYS A 708 -21.01 -34.59 22.57
C LYS A 708 -21.65 -33.50 23.41
N LYS A 709 -21.25 -32.26 23.14
CA LYS A 709 -21.74 -31.04 23.77
C LYS A 709 -21.84 -29.96 22.69
N LEU A 710 -22.89 -29.17 22.73
CA LEU A 710 -23.11 -28.04 21.81
C LEU A 710 -23.03 -26.74 22.60
N THR A 711 -21.97 -25.97 22.38
CA THR A 711 -21.84 -24.62 22.96
C THR A 711 -22.36 -23.60 21.95
N ILE A 712 -23.31 -22.78 22.39
CA ILE A 712 -23.92 -21.69 21.61
C ILE A 712 -23.53 -20.34 22.21
N SER A 713 -23.58 -19.29 21.40
CA SER A 713 -23.51 -17.90 21.86
C SER A 713 -24.81 -17.19 21.49
N TYR A 714 -25.59 -16.77 22.49
CA TYR A 714 -26.92 -16.23 22.25
C TYR A 714 -26.96 -14.96 21.36
N PRO A 715 -25.99 -14.01 21.44
CA PRO A 715 -25.94 -12.86 20.52
C PRO A 715 -25.78 -13.25 19.04
N CYS A 716 -25.14 -14.39 18.78
CA CYS A 716 -24.99 -14.96 17.43
C CYS A 716 -26.28 -15.67 16.98
N VAL A 717 -26.81 -16.57 17.82
CA VAL A 717 -28.03 -17.36 17.53
C VAL A 717 -29.22 -16.46 17.16
N MET A 718 -29.49 -15.41 17.95
CA MET A 718 -30.65 -14.52 17.71
C MET A 718 -30.57 -13.83 16.34
N LEU A 719 -29.36 -13.52 15.87
CA LEU A 719 -29.14 -12.92 14.55
C LEU A 719 -29.22 -13.98 13.44
N ASN A 720 -28.65 -15.18 13.63
CA ASN A 720 -28.70 -16.25 12.64
C ASN A 720 -30.14 -16.66 12.30
N VAL A 721 -31.02 -16.76 13.29
CA VAL A 721 -32.43 -17.13 13.07
C VAL A 721 -33.18 -16.06 12.28
N ASP A 722 -32.96 -14.79 12.59
CA ASP A 722 -33.59 -13.68 11.86
C ASP A 722 -32.95 -13.47 10.48
N VAL A 723 -31.66 -13.76 10.28
CA VAL A 723 -31.03 -13.81 8.94
C VAL A 723 -31.66 -14.93 8.11
N ALA A 724 -31.73 -16.15 8.65
CA ALA A 724 -32.32 -17.29 7.94
C ALA A 724 -33.77 -17.00 7.52
N ARG A 725 -34.60 -16.50 8.44
CA ARG A 725 -36.01 -16.16 8.15
C ARG A 725 -36.19 -15.08 7.08
N ASN A 726 -35.28 -14.12 6.99
CA ASN A 726 -35.40 -13.00 6.04
C ASN A 726 -34.65 -13.22 4.71
N ASN A 727 -33.72 -14.19 4.62
CA ASN A 727 -32.81 -14.33 3.48
C ASN A 727 -32.77 -15.74 2.84
N THR A 728 -33.46 -16.74 3.40
CA THR A 728 -33.53 -18.08 2.79
C THR A 728 -34.12 -18.02 1.37
N ASN A 729 -33.55 -18.81 0.47
CA ASN A 729 -33.96 -18.92 -0.90
C ASN A 729 -34.82 -20.17 -1.12
N GLU A 730 -36.14 -20.02 -0.95
CA GLU A 730 -37.16 -21.06 -1.21
C GLU A 730 -37.31 -21.45 -2.70
N GLN A 731 -36.58 -20.78 -3.60
CA GLN A 731 -36.64 -21.00 -5.05
C GLN A 731 -35.41 -21.75 -5.59
N TYR A 732 -34.47 -22.14 -4.73
CA TYR A 732 -33.21 -22.77 -5.14
C TYR A 732 -33.48 -24.09 -5.88
N GLN A 733 -33.02 -24.19 -7.12
CA GLN A 733 -33.25 -25.36 -7.97
C GLN A 733 -31.94 -26.03 -8.39
N THR A 734 -31.97 -27.36 -8.35
CA THR A 734 -30.85 -28.25 -8.69
C THR A 734 -31.31 -29.33 -9.65
N LEU A 735 -30.48 -29.62 -10.65
CA LEU A 735 -30.72 -30.64 -11.66
C LEU A 735 -30.53 -32.01 -11.01
N THR A 736 -31.60 -32.81 -10.93
CA THR A 736 -31.58 -34.15 -10.31
C THR A 736 -31.55 -35.26 -11.36
N ASP A 737 -32.14 -35.02 -12.54
CA ASP A 737 -32.03 -35.90 -13.71
C ASP A 737 -31.54 -35.07 -14.91
N PRO A 738 -30.26 -35.23 -15.32
CA PRO A 738 -29.70 -34.54 -16.49
C PRO A 738 -30.31 -34.98 -17.83
N VAL A 739 -30.85 -36.20 -17.93
CA VAL A 739 -31.39 -36.77 -19.18
C VAL A 739 -32.80 -36.21 -19.43
N ASN A 740 -33.68 -36.31 -18.44
CA ASN A 740 -35.03 -35.75 -18.51
C ASN A 740 -35.10 -34.25 -18.15
N LYS A 741 -33.95 -33.63 -17.84
CA LYS A 741 -33.82 -32.22 -17.40
C LYS A 741 -34.73 -31.86 -16.22
N THR A 742 -34.86 -32.78 -15.25
CA THR A 742 -35.73 -32.60 -14.07
C THR A 742 -35.00 -31.87 -12.95
N TYR A 743 -35.66 -30.87 -12.36
CA TYR A 743 -35.11 -30.05 -11.28
C TYR A 743 -35.90 -30.27 -9.98
N ALA A 744 -35.19 -30.42 -8.87
CA ALA A 744 -35.77 -30.35 -7.52
C ALA A 744 -35.56 -28.96 -6.93
N THR A 745 -36.61 -28.43 -6.28
CA THR A 745 -36.57 -27.17 -5.51
C THR A 745 -36.33 -27.48 -4.03
N HIS A 746 -35.49 -26.70 -3.36
CA HIS A 746 -35.31 -26.72 -1.91
C HIS A 746 -35.01 -25.33 -1.36
N SER A 747 -35.13 -25.19 -0.03
CA SER A 747 -34.74 -24.01 0.72
C SER A 747 -33.22 -24.00 0.92
N GLU A 748 -32.52 -22.96 0.45
CA GLU A 748 -31.08 -22.78 0.68
C GLU A 748 -30.82 -21.53 1.51
N CYS A 749 -30.00 -21.63 2.55
CA CYS A 749 -29.39 -20.50 3.24
C CYS A 749 -28.05 -20.92 3.84
N SER A 750 -27.04 -20.06 3.75
CA SER A 750 -25.70 -20.30 4.31
C SER A 750 -25.06 -19.05 4.91
N ILE A 751 -25.87 -18.04 5.22
CA ILE A 751 -25.43 -16.76 5.77
C ILE A 751 -25.55 -16.84 7.29
N GLU A 752 -24.41 -16.93 7.96
CA GLU A 752 -24.29 -17.09 9.41
C GLU A 752 -23.33 -16.03 9.96
N PHE A 753 -23.64 -15.44 11.12
CA PHE A 753 -22.71 -14.65 11.92
C PHE A 753 -21.75 -15.58 12.69
N GLU A 754 -20.46 -15.25 12.70
CA GLU A 754 -19.51 -15.66 13.76
C GLU A 754 -19.46 -14.50 14.80
N VAL A 755 -19.18 -14.81 16.06
CA VAL A 755 -18.97 -13.82 17.14
C VAL A 755 -17.53 -13.89 17.62
N ASP A 756 -16.94 -12.72 17.88
CA ASP A 756 -15.57 -12.59 18.36
C ASP A 756 -15.49 -11.58 19.53
N GLY A 757 -14.60 -11.85 20.48
CA GLY A 757 -14.60 -11.28 21.82
C GLY A 757 -15.14 -12.24 22.92
N PRO A 758 -15.47 -11.74 24.13
CA PRO A 758 -15.51 -10.32 24.49
C PRO A 758 -14.11 -9.68 24.56
N TYR A 759 -14.05 -8.39 24.23
CA TYR A 759 -12.82 -7.59 24.21
C TYR A 759 -12.71 -6.69 25.44
N LYS A 760 -11.47 -6.31 25.79
CA LYS A 760 -11.16 -5.47 26.96
C LYS A 760 -11.49 -4.00 26.75
N ALA A 761 -11.08 -3.46 25.59
CA ALA A 761 -11.22 -2.05 25.28
C ALA A 761 -11.42 -1.83 23.78
N MET A 762 -12.22 -0.82 23.44
CA MET A 762 -12.36 -0.29 22.09
C MET A 762 -12.34 1.25 22.13
N ILE A 763 -11.51 1.87 21.27
CA ILE A 763 -11.36 3.32 21.19
C ILE A 763 -11.68 3.79 19.77
N LEU A 764 -12.67 4.69 19.65
CA LEU A 764 -13.19 5.23 18.39
C LEU A 764 -13.02 6.76 18.31
N PRO A 765 -12.38 7.32 17.27
CA PRO A 765 -12.12 8.74 17.14
C PRO A 765 -13.30 9.52 16.53
N ALA A 766 -13.51 10.76 16.96
CA ALA A 766 -14.53 11.66 16.44
C ALA A 766 -14.00 12.57 15.31
N SER A 767 -14.90 13.10 14.48
CA SER A 767 -14.54 14.14 13.50
C SER A 767 -14.40 15.52 14.15
N LYS A 768 -13.72 16.42 13.44
CA LYS A 768 -13.70 17.87 13.76
C LYS A 768 -14.92 18.61 13.20
N GLU A 769 -15.67 18.00 12.29
CA GLU A 769 -16.85 18.56 11.62
C GLU A 769 -18.13 18.02 12.24
N GLU A 770 -19.13 18.89 12.44
CA GLU A 770 -20.38 18.54 13.12
C GLU A 770 -21.20 17.51 12.30
N GLY A 771 -21.68 16.46 12.98
CA GLY A 771 -22.51 15.42 12.35
C GLY A 771 -21.76 14.42 11.47
N ILE A 772 -20.45 14.60 11.27
CA ILE A 772 -19.59 13.63 10.57
C ILE A 772 -18.90 12.75 11.61
N LEU A 773 -18.86 11.43 11.37
CA LEU A 773 -18.13 10.46 12.18
C LEU A 773 -17.08 9.73 11.35
N ILE A 774 -15.95 9.36 11.97
CA ILE A 774 -14.80 8.80 11.26
C ILE A 774 -14.97 7.28 11.14
N LYS A 775 -15.26 6.83 9.92
CA LYS A 775 -15.41 5.43 9.54
C LYS A 775 -14.05 4.74 9.37
N LYS A 776 -13.99 3.42 9.59
CA LYS A 776 -12.81 2.55 9.45
C LYS A 776 -11.60 3.01 10.28
N ARG A 777 -11.83 3.55 11.49
CA ARG A 777 -10.77 3.87 12.46
C ARG A 777 -11.18 3.46 13.87
N TYR A 778 -10.45 2.51 14.42
CA TYR A 778 -10.62 2.03 15.80
C TYR A 778 -9.37 1.28 16.26
N ALA A 779 -9.18 1.24 17.58
CA ALA A 779 -8.20 0.40 18.27
C ALA A 779 -8.95 -0.54 19.20
N VAL A 780 -8.59 -1.83 19.23
CA VAL A 780 -9.24 -2.89 20.00
C VAL A 780 -8.17 -3.67 20.76
N PHE A 781 -8.44 -3.99 22.03
CA PHE A 781 -7.53 -4.72 22.90
C PHE A 781 -8.16 -6.02 23.45
N ASN A 782 -7.34 -7.06 23.50
CA ASN A 782 -7.63 -8.34 24.15
C ASN A 782 -7.66 -8.20 25.67
N ASP A 783 -8.21 -9.21 26.37
CA ASP A 783 -8.30 -9.25 27.84
C ASP A 783 -6.92 -9.22 28.53
N ASP A 784 -5.90 -9.82 27.92
CA ASP A 784 -4.49 -9.76 28.35
C ASP A 784 -3.85 -8.37 28.18
N GLY A 785 -4.55 -7.42 27.56
CA GLY A 785 -4.05 -6.07 27.27
C GLY A 785 -3.26 -5.96 25.96
N THR A 786 -3.12 -7.03 25.17
CA THR A 786 -2.48 -6.96 23.85
C THR A 786 -3.38 -6.27 22.83
N LEU A 787 -2.77 -5.54 21.89
CA LEU A 787 -3.47 -4.85 20.81
C LEU A 787 -3.99 -5.87 19.78
N ALA A 788 -5.27 -6.19 19.86
CA ALA A 788 -5.95 -7.14 18.98
C ALA A 788 -6.04 -6.61 17.55
N GLU A 789 -6.54 -5.38 17.38
CA GLU A 789 -6.67 -4.76 16.06
C GLU A 789 -6.49 -3.24 16.11
N LEU A 790 -5.90 -2.68 15.05
CA LEU A 790 -5.71 -1.25 14.89
C LEU A 790 -5.92 -0.83 13.42
N LYS A 791 -7.10 -0.25 13.14
CA LYS A 791 -7.54 0.08 11.78
C LYS A 791 -7.42 1.57 11.48
N GLY A 792 -7.00 1.90 10.24
CA GLY A 792 -7.08 3.22 9.61
C GLY A 792 -6.24 4.38 10.18
N PHE A 793 -5.67 4.27 11.38
CA PHE A 793 -4.84 5.30 12.03
C PHE A 793 -3.49 5.55 11.32
N GLU A 794 -2.97 6.76 11.50
CA GLU A 794 -1.76 7.28 10.85
C GLU A 794 -0.51 6.42 11.14
N ILE A 795 -0.38 5.86 12.35
CA ILE A 795 0.67 4.89 12.74
C ILE A 795 0.83 3.71 11.75
N LYS A 796 -0.27 3.14 11.23
CA LYS A 796 -0.24 2.01 10.27
C LYS A 796 -0.08 2.45 8.79
N ARG A 797 -0.10 3.76 8.48
CA ARG A 797 -0.04 4.26 7.09
C ARG A 797 1.40 4.38 6.58
N ARG A 798 1.60 4.28 5.25
CA ARG A 798 2.87 4.69 4.61
C ARG A 798 2.95 6.21 4.60
N GLY A 799 4.12 6.76 4.94
CA GLY A 799 4.29 8.21 5.03
C GLY A 799 3.70 8.81 6.30
N GLU A 800 3.05 9.97 6.18
CA GLU A 800 2.59 10.86 7.27
C GLU A 800 3.75 11.42 8.12
N LEU A 801 3.40 12.27 9.08
CA LEU A 801 4.29 12.93 10.04
C LEU A 801 4.74 11.96 11.16
N LYS A 802 6.04 11.76 11.36
CA LYS A 802 6.59 10.81 12.35
C LYS A 802 6.11 11.11 13.78
N LEU A 803 6.05 12.39 14.17
CA LEU A 803 5.51 12.88 15.45
C LEU A 803 4.15 12.28 15.79
N ILE A 804 3.21 12.26 14.84
CA ILE A 804 1.84 11.74 15.06
C ILE A 804 1.85 10.22 15.24
N LYS A 805 2.79 9.51 14.61
CA LYS A 805 2.91 8.05 14.71
C LYS A 805 3.45 7.61 16.06
N VAL A 806 4.50 8.28 16.54
CA VAL A 806 5.08 8.01 17.88
C VAL A 806 4.08 8.42 18.97
N PHE A 807 3.47 9.61 18.84
CA PHE A 807 2.35 10.02 19.70
C PHE A 807 1.24 8.97 19.74
N GLN A 808 0.76 8.48 18.59
CA GLN A 808 -0.29 7.44 18.55
C GLN A 808 0.16 6.13 19.21
N ALA A 809 1.40 5.69 19.01
CA ALA A 809 1.93 4.47 19.63
C ALA A 809 1.85 4.54 21.16
N GLU A 810 2.38 5.61 21.76
CA GLU A 810 2.35 5.80 23.22
C GLU A 810 0.94 6.06 23.76
N LEU A 811 0.07 6.72 22.97
CA LEU A 811 -1.27 7.09 23.40
C LEU A 811 -2.20 5.88 23.51
N PHE A 812 -2.08 4.88 22.62
CA PHE A 812 -3.02 3.76 22.59
C PHE A 812 -2.91 2.87 23.83
N ASP A 813 -1.69 2.53 24.25
CA ASP A 813 -1.46 1.72 25.46
C ASP A 813 -2.00 2.44 26.72
N LYS A 814 -1.99 3.79 26.72
CA LYS A 814 -2.48 4.61 27.83
C LYS A 814 -3.99 4.78 27.94
N PHE A 815 -4.78 4.21 27.03
CA PHE A 815 -6.23 4.02 27.25
C PHE A 815 -6.56 2.83 28.18
N LEU A 816 -5.58 1.99 28.52
CA LEU A 816 -5.75 0.89 29.49
C LEU A 816 -5.47 1.31 30.95
N ASP A 817 -4.87 2.49 31.18
CA ASP A 817 -4.61 3.05 32.52
C ASP A 817 -5.91 3.65 33.13
N GLY A 818 -5.94 3.79 34.47
CA GLY A 818 -7.03 4.44 35.21
C GLY A 818 -8.21 3.51 35.54
N SER A 819 -8.92 3.82 36.64
CA SER A 819 -10.07 3.07 37.15
C SER A 819 -11.43 3.73 36.86
N THR A 820 -11.41 4.99 36.43
CA THR A 820 -12.59 5.75 35.96
C THR A 820 -12.34 6.29 34.56
N LEU A 821 -13.40 6.71 33.87
CA LEU A 821 -13.28 7.29 32.52
C LEU A 821 -12.50 8.63 32.55
N GLU A 822 -12.67 9.41 33.62
CA GLU A 822 -11.94 10.63 33.93
C GLU A 822 -10.45 10.37 34.17
N GLU A 823 -10.09 9.33 34.92
CA GLU A 823 -8.69 8.92 35.13
C GLU A 823 -8.04 8.42 33.83
N CYS A 824 -8.74 7.59 33.05
CA CYS A 824 -8.30 7.13 31.74
C CYS A 824 -8.00 8.33 30.82
N TYR A 825 -8.94 9.27 30.68
CA TYR A 825 -8.71 10.47 29.88
C TYR A 825 -7.60 11.38 30.45
N SER A 826 -7.35 11.35 31.76
CA SER A 826 -6.26 12.10 32.41
C SER A 826 -4.88 11.48 32.14
N ALA A 827 -4.74 10.16 32.15
CA ALA A 827 -3.51 9.45 31.77
C ALA A 827 -3.15 9.71 30.29
N VAL A 828 -4.15 9.60 29.42
CA VAL A 828 -4.07 9.93 27.98
C VAL A 828 -3.71 11.41 27.76
N ALA A 829 -4.25 12.32 28.58
CA ALA A 829 -3.92 13.74 28.53
C ALA A 829 -2.52 14.08 29.04
N ALA A 830 -1.94 13.32 29.96
CA ALA A 830 -0.55 13.51 30.37
C ALA A 830 0.42 13.30 29.20
N VAL A 831 0.20 12.24 28.40
CA VAL A 831 0.93 12.00 27.15
C VAL A 831 0.72 13.15 26.16
N ALA A 832 -0.53 13.58 25.94
CA ALA A 832 -0.84 14.68 25.03
C ALA A 832 -0.18 16.01 25.43
N ASN A 833 -0.11 16.32 26.73
CA ASN A 833 0.59 17.51 27.22
C ASN A 833 2.11 17.41 26.98
N ARG A 834 2.74 16.27 27.30
CA ARG A 834 4.18 16.05 27.07
C ARG A 834 4.59 16.29 25.61
N TRP A 835 3.79 15.85 24.65
CA TRP A 835 4.04 16.10 23.22
C TRP A 835 3.74 17.54 22.78
N LEU A 836 2.85 18.26 23.46
CA LEU A 836 2.66 19.70 23.25
C LEU A 836 3.82 20.52 23.84
N ASP A 837 4.39 20.10 24.97
CA ASP A 837 5.56 20.75 25.60
C ASP A 837 6.80 20.67 24.71
N LEU A 838 7.02 19.53 24.04
CA LEU A 838 8.07 19.37 23.02
C LEU A 838 7.96 20.43 21.91
N LEU A 839 6.75 20.70 21.42
CA LEU A 839 6.52 21.70 20.38
C LEU A 839 6.58 23.14 20.90
N ASP A 840 6.07 23.40 22.10
CA ASP A 840 6.06 24.73 22.72
C ASP A 840 7.48 25.16 23.15
N ASN A 841 8.32 24.22 23.61
CA ASN A 841 9.75 24.42 23.84
C ASN A 841 10.60 24.35 22.55
N GLN A 842 9.98 24.23 21.37
CA GLN A 842 10.64 24.16 20.05
C GLN A 842 11.74 23.08 19.96
N GLY A 843 11.56 21.94 20.63
CA GLY A 843 12.54 20.84 20.66
C GLY A 843 13.93 21.28 21.15
N LYS A 844 14.01 22.23 22.08
CA LYS A 844 15.27 22.74 22.63
C LYS A 844 16.11 21.66 23.31
N ASP A 845 15.45 20.73 24.01
CA ASP A 845 16.06 19.72 24.85
C ASP A 845 16.33 18.38 24.10
N ILE A 846 16.14 18.38 22.78
CA ILE A 846 16.26 17.23 21.87
C ILE A 846 17.34 17.53 20.82
N ALA A 847 18.11 16.53 20.42
CA ALA A 847 19.16 16.68 19.40
C ALA A 847 18.59 17.02 18.01
N ASP A 848 19.29 17.84 17.21
CA ASP A 848 18.80 18.32 15.92
C ASP A 848 18.47 17.21 14.92
N SER A 849 19.18 16.08 14.97
CA SER A 849 18.88 14.87 14.17
C SER A 849 17.56 14.22 14.59
N GLU A 850 17.37 13.97 15.89
CA GLU A 850 16.15 13.38 16.44
C GLU A 850 14.94 14.29 16.25
N LEU A 851 15.14 15.61 16.38
CA LEU A 851 14.12 16.62 16.11
C LEU A 851 13.69 16.60 14.63
N LEU A 852 14.65 16.62 13.69
CA LEU A 852 14.35 16.49 12.26
C LEU A 852 13.56 15.21 11.97
N ASP A 853 13.92 14.12 12.65
CA ASP A 853 13.29 12.82 12.51
C ASP A 853 11.81 12.87 12.95
N TYR A 854 11.48 13.40 14.13
CA TYR A 854 10.09 13.55 14.59
C TYR A 854 9.25 14.47 13.70
N ILE A 855 9.77 15.64 13.29
CA ILE A 855 9.01 16.61 12.47
C ILE A 855 8.97 16.25 10.99
N SER A 856 9.72 15.23 10.56
CA SER A 856 9.72 14.78 9.16
C SER A 856 8.33 14.26 8.77
N GLU A 857 7.89 14.68 7.60
CA GLU A 857 6.75 14.09 6.90
C GLU A 857 7.28 13.40 5.65
N SER A 858 6.92 12.13 5.49
CA SER A 858 7.31 11.34 4.33
C SER A 858 6.11 11.11 3.41
N SER A 859 6.32 11.29 2.11
CA SER A 859 5.35 10.96 1.07
C SER A 859 6.04 10.18 -0.06
N THR A 860 5.30 9.31 -0.75
CA THR A 860 5.82 8.52 -1.88
C THR A 860 5.06 8.91 -3.14
N MET A 861 5.77 9.37 -4.16
CA MET A 861 5.17 9.73 -5.45
C MET A 861 4.86 8.47 -6.26
N SER A 862 3.61 8.28 -6.67
CA SER A 862 3.19 7.09 -7.45
C SER A 862 3.55 7.17 -8.95
N LYS A 863 4.09 8.31 -9.38
CA LYS A 863 4.52 8.62 -10.75
C LYS A 863 5.82 9.42 -10.73
N SER A 864 6.49 9.51 -11.88
CA SER A 864 7.66 10.38 -12.08
C SER A 864 7.27 11.87 -12.02
N LEU A 865 8.24 12.76 -11.79
CA LEU A 865 7.95 14.20 -11.65
C LEU A 865 7.35 14.83 -12.92
N SER A 866 7.72 14.32 -14.10
CA SER A 866 7.17 14.77 -15.39
C SER A 866 5.67 14.48 -15.54
N GLU A 867 5.19 13.32 -15.07
CA GLU A 867 3.77 12.95 -15.14
C GLU A 867 2.86 13.77 -14.20
N TYR A 868 3.42 14.50 -13.22
CA TYR A 868 2.65 15.40 -12.35
C TYR A 868 2.53 16.83 -12.92
N GLY A 869 3.41 17.24 -13.83
CA GLY A 869 3.41 18.56 -14.46
C GLY A 869 3.35 19.74 -13.46
N GLU A 870 2.28 20.52 -13.52
CA GLU A 870 2.07 21.71 -12.68
C GLU A 870 1.38 21.44 -11.33
N GLN A 871 1.01 20.20 -11.01
CA GLN A 871 0.26 19.89 -9.79
C GLN A 871 1.01 20.29 -8.51
N LYS A 872 0.43 21.22 -7.74
CA LYS A 872 1.01 21.72 -6.49
C LYS A 872 0.72 20.78 -5.31
N SER A 873 1.76 20.17 -4.77
CA SER A 873 1.72 19.39 -3.52
C SER A 873 3.08 19.45 -2.81
N CYS A 874 3.13 19.16 -1.51
CA CYS A 874 4.40 19.11 -0.77
C CYS A 874 5.40 18.13 -1.40
N ALA A 875 4.93 16.95 -1.81
CA ALA A 875 5.75 15.93 -2.45
C ALA A 875 6.33 16.39 -3.81
N VAL A 876 5.53 17.04 -4.66
CA VAL A 876 6.00 17.57 -5.95
C VAL A 876 7.01 18.72 -5.76
N THR A 877 6.76 19.62 -4.81
CA THR A 877 7.73 20.68 -4.45
C THR A 877 9.02 20.09 -3.90
N THR A 878 8.94 19.07 -3.05
CA THR A 878 10.11 18.37 -2.50
C THR A 878 10.91 17.68 -3.61
N ALA A 879 10.26 16.97 -4.53
CA ALA A 879 10.92 16.35 -5.67
C ALA A 879 11.59 17.40 -6.58
N ARG A 880 10.89 18.50 -6.90
CA ARG A 880 11.46 19.60 -7.68
C ARG A 880 12.67 20.24 -6.97
N ARG A 881 12.62 20.39 -5.64
CA ARG A 881 13.73 20.88 -4.80
C ARG A 881 14.89 19.89 -4.73
N LEU A 882 14.63 18.58 -4.74
CA LEU A 882 15.65 17.53 -4.84
C LEU A 882 16.34 17.53 -6.22
N ALA A 883 15.59 17.70 -7.32
CA ALA A 883 16.18 17.85 -8.66
C ALA A 883 17.06 19.11 -8.78
N ASP A 884 16.58 20.24 -8.24
CA ASP A 884 17.29 21.53 -8.13
C ASP A 884 18.68 21.42 -7.46
N PHE A 885 18.87 20.41 -6.60
CA PHE A 885 20.00 20.23 -5.70
C PHE A 885 20.88 19.02 -6.08
N LEU A 886 20.31 17.83 -6.20
CA LEU A 886 20.99 16.57 -6.52
C LEU A 886 21.08 16.28 -8.04
N GLY A 887 20.30 17.02 -8.84
CA GLY A 887 20.19 16.86 -10.28
C GLY A 887 19.02 15.97 -10.73
N ASP A 888 18.61 16.16 -11.99
CA ASP A 888 17.39 15.59 -12.59
C ASP A 888 17.34 14.04 -12.61
N SER A 889 18.48 13.37 -12.37
CA SER A 889 18.52 11.91 -12.21
C SER A 889 17.58 11.41 -11.11
N MET A 890 17.42 12.18 -10.03
CA MET A 890 16.66 11.78 -8.84
C MET A 890 15.13 11.73 -9.02
N VAL A 891 14.62 12.20 -10.16
CA VAL A 891 13.18 12.43 -10.38
C VAL A 891 12.65 11.81 -11.68
N LYS A 892 13.49 11.03 -12.37
CA LYS A 892 13.11 10.25 -13.55
C LYS A 892 12.10 9.16 -13.20
N ASP A 893 12.38 8.42 -12.14
CA ASP A 893 11.71 7.17 -11.82
C ASP A 893 10.48 7.36 -10.92
N LYS A 894 9.66 6.31 -10.84
CA LYS A 894 8.42 6.29 -10.05
C LYS A 894 8.72 5.75 -8.66
N GLY A 895 7.95 6.15 -7.65
CA GLY A 895 8.13 5.67 -6.27
C GLY A 895 9.06 6.51 -5.39
N LEU A 896 9.51 7.69 -5.85
CA LEU A 896 10.39 8.58 -5.08
C LEU A 896 9.80 8.90 -3.68
N ARG A 897 10.60 8.65 -2.63
CA ARG A 897 10.27 8.97 -1.24
C ARG A 897 10.68 10.41 -0.90
N CYS A 898 9.77 11.34 -1.11
CA CYS A 898 9.91 12.72 -0.67
C CYS A 898 9.79 12.82 0.86
N GLN A 899 10.92 12.98 1.56
CA GLN A 899 10.95 13.36 2.98
C GLN A 899 11.15 14.87 3.10
N TYR A 900 10.30 15.57 3.84
CA TYR A 900 10.37 17.02 4.00
C TYR A 900 9.95 17.51 5.39
N ILE A 901 10.33 18.75 5.69
CA ILE A 901 9.75 19.57 6.76
C ILE A 901 8.97 20.74 6.16
N VAL A 902 8.06 21.34 6.92
CA VAL A 902 7.36 22.58 6.53
C VAL A 902 8.10 23.79 7.10
N ALA A 903 8.63 24.65 6.24
CA ALA A 903 9.31 25.88 6.65
C ALA A 903 8.32 27.02 6.94
N CYS A 904 8.58 27.86 7.94
CA CYS A 904 7.75 29.01 8.31
C CYS A 904 7.70 30.08 7.21
N GLU A 905 8.83 30.35 6.57
CA GLU A 905 8.94 31.34 5.48
C GLU A 905 8.90 30.67 4.08
N PRO A 906 8.32 31.34 3.07
CA PRO A 906 7.75 32.69 3.11
C PRO A 906 6.31 32.71 3.67
N ARG A 907 6.03 33.56 4.66
CA ARG A 907 4.67 33.73 5.23
C ARG A 907 3.63 34.02 4.16
N GLY A 908 2.40 33.56 4.41
CA GLY A 908 1.26 33.69 3.50
C GLY A 908 1.27 32.75 2.29
N THR A 909 2.37 32.03 2.02
CA THR A 909 2.40 31.02 0.94
C THR A 909 1.79 29.68 1.37
N PRO A 910 1.14 28.93 0.46
CA PRO A 910 0.55 27.63 0.76
C PRO A 910 1.59 26.62 1.28
N VAL A 911 1.18 25.74 2.20
CA VAL A 911 2.05 24.69 2.79
C VAL A 911 2.77 23.87 1.71
N SER A 912 2.11 23.61 0.58
CA SER A 912 2.68 22.90 -0.57
C SER A 912 3.92 23.55 -1.17
N GLU A 913 4.10 24.86 -1.02
CA GLU A 913 5.26 25.62 -1.55
C GLU A 913 6.36 25.82 -0.49
N ARG A 914 6.06 25.50 0.79
CA ARG A 914 6.97 25.63 1.94
C ARG A 914 7.67 24.33 2.34
N ALA A 915 7.41 23.22 1.65
CA ALA A 915 8.04 21.91 1.91
C ALA A 915 9.55 21.89 1.54
N VAL A 916 10.43 21.78 2.54
CA VAL A 916 11.90 21.72 2.38
C VAL A 916 12.37 20.26 2.53
N PRO A 917 13.12 19.68 1.58
CA PRO A 917 13.62 18.30 1.71
C PRO A 917 14.54 18.13 2.92
N VAL A 918 14.36 17.06 3.71
CA VAL A 918 15.22 16.79 4.90
C VAL A 918 16.69 16.68 4.53
N ALA A 919 16.97 16.03 3.38
CA ALA A 919 18.30 15.81 2.82
C ALA A 919 19.17 17.07 2.62
N ILE A 920 18.62 18.29 2.74
CA ILE A 920 19.44 19.52 2.69
C ILE A 920 20.25 19.73 3.99
N PHE A 921 19.74 19.27 5.13
CA PHE A 921 20.38 19.45 6.45
C PHE A 921 21.56 18.50 6.68
N GLU A 922 21.69 17.48 5.84
CA GLU A 922 22.81 16.52 5.80
C GLU A 922 23.97 17.00 4.90
N THR A 923 23.84 18.18 4.27
CA THR A 923 24.85 18.76 3.37
C THR A 923 25.80 19.74 4.07
N ASP A 924 26.92 20.06 3.41
CA ASP A 924 27.80 21.15 3.84
C ASP A 924 27.02 22.46 4.09
N ALA A 925 27.34 23.13 5.20
CA ALA A 925 26.64 24.32 5.64
C ALA A 925 26.57 25.45 4.58
N GLU A 926 27.53 25.54 3.65
CA GLU A 926 27.47 26.49 2.53
C GLU A 926 26.39 26.13 1.50
N ILE A 927 26.27 24.85 1.14
CA ILE A 927 25.24 24.34 0.21
C ILE A 927 23.87 24.46 0.86
N MET A 928 23.76 24.02 2.11
CA MET A 928 22.56 24.14 2.93
C MET A 928 22.07 25.60 2.99
N LYS A 929 22.94 26.55 3.37
CA LYS A 929 22.60 27.98 3.42
C LYS A 929 22.17 28.53 2.06
N PHE A 930 22.86 28.17 0.97
CA PHE A 930 22.51 28.65 -0.37
C PHE A 930 21.08 28.24 -0.78
N TYR A 931 20.74 26.95 -0.65
CA TYR A 931 19.40 26.46 -1.03
C TYR A 931 18.31 26.90 -0.06
N LEU A 932 18.58 26.97 1.25
CA LEU A 932 17.62 27.50 2.22
C LEU A 932 17.29 28.97 1.96
N ARG A 933 18.28 29.83 1.67
CA ARG A 933 18.05 31.22 1.28
C ARG A 933 17.24 31.32 -0.03
N LYS A 934 17.52 30.46 -1.02
CA LYS A 934 16.75 30.37 -2.29
C LYS A 934 15.28 29.97 -2.05
N TRP A 935 15.02 29.01 -1.17
CA TRP A 935 13.69 28.41 -0.97
C TRP A 935 12.82 29.17 0.04
N CYS A 936 13.39 29.60 1.17
CA CYS A 936 12.69 30.33 2.23
C CYS A 936 12.70 31.85 2.03
N LYS A 937 13.41 32.35 1.02
CA LYS A 937 13.57 33.79 0.67
C LYS A 937 14.12 34.67 1.80
N THR A 938 14.86 34.07 2.73
CA THR A 938 15.39 34.71 3.94
C THR A 938 16.86 35.13 3.75
N SER A 939 17.28 36.22 4.39
CA SER A 939 18.65 36.76 4.29
C SER A 939 19.59 36.36 5.44
N SER A 940 19.03 35.94 6.57
CA SER A 940 19.77 35.59 7.79
C SER A 940 20.43 34.21 7.73
N ASP A 941 21.51 34.03 8.51
CA ASP A 941 22.03 32.71 8.86
C ASP A 941 21.27 32.16 10.06
N VAL A 942 20.56 31.05 9.86
CA VAL A 942 19.61 30.49 10.84
C VAL A 942 19.80 28.98 10.93
N GLY A 943 19.75 28.43 12.15
CA GLY A 943 19.75 26.99 12.38
C GLY A 943 18.40 26.34 12.06
N ILE A 944 18.27 25.03 12.31
CA ILE A 944 17.07 24.25 11.97
C ILE A 944 15.81 24.78 12.68
N ARG A 945 15.89 25.06 14.00
CA ARG A 945 14.70 25.40 14.83
C ARG A 945 13.86 26.58 14.30
N PRO A 946 14.41 27.77 13.97
CA PRO A 946 13.58 28.88 13.49
C PRO A 946 13.17 28.80 12.01
N ILE A 947 13.63 27.78 11.26
CA ILE A 947 13.13 27.50 9.91
C ILE A 947 11.78 26.79 10.00
N ILE A 948 11.56 25.94 11.01
CA ILE A 948 10.37 25.09 11.19
C ILE A 948 9.10 25.93 11.43
N ASP A 949 8.00 25.60 10.74
CA ASP A 949 6.67 26.12 11.06
C ASP A 949 6.06 25.39 12.28
N TRP A 950 6.50 25.74 13.48
CA TRP A 950 5.97 25.18 14.74
C TRP A 950 4.45 25.33 14.87
N SER A 951 3.85 26.36 14.26
CA SER A 951 2.40 26.57 14.28
C SER A 951 1.66 25.50 13.48
N TYR A 952 2.16 25.14 12.30
CA TYR A 952 1.66 24.03 11.48
C TYR A 952 1.76 22.68 12.23
N TYR A 953 2.91 22.39 12.85
CA TYR A 953 3.09 21.14 13.60
C TYR A 953 2.20 21.07 14.84
N LYS A 954 2.04 22.17 15.59
CA LYS A 954 1.10 22.26 16.72
C LYS A 954 -0.35 22.11 16.25
N GLN A 955 -0.72 22.66 15.09
CA GLN A 955 -2.05 22.47 14.50
C GLN A 955 -2.30 21.03 14.03
N ARG A 956 -1.30 20.35 13.44
CA ARG A 956 -1.36 18.92 13.06
C ARG A 956 -1.54 18.03 14.30
N LEU A 957 -0.71 18.20 15.34
CA LEU A 957 -0.80 17.44 16.59
C LEU A 957 -2.11 17.73 17.35
N GLY A 958 -2.46 19.01 17.53
CA GLY A 958 -3.72 19.42 18.17
C GLY A 958 -4.96 18.89 17.45
N SER A 959 -4.92 18.78 16.12
CA SER A 959 -6.00 18.12 15.34
C SER A 959 -6.02 16.60 15.53
N SER A 960 -4.93 15.96 15.93
CA SER A 960 -4.91 14.55 16.33
C SER A 960 -5.52 14.37 17.73
N ILE A 961 -5.08 15.21 18.69
CA ILE A 961 -5.60 15.27 20.07
C ILE A 961 -7.11 15.53 20.09
N GLN A 962 -7.62 16.44 19.25
CA GLN A 962 -9.07 16.67 19.11
C GLN A 962 -9.82 15.41 18.67
N LYS A 963 -9.37 14.74 17.59
CA LYS A 963 -10.05 13.55 17.05
C LYS A 963 -10.07 12.37 18.03
N ILE A 964 -8.96 12.14 18.75
CA ILE A 964 -8.74 10.91 19.53
C ILE A 964 -9.06 11.09 21.01
N VAL A 965 -8.88 12.30 21.57
CA VAL A 965 -8.99 12.55 23.02
C VAL A 965 -10.15 13.48 23.33
N THR A 966 -10.09 14.75 22.91
CA THR A 966 -10.93 15.79 23.54
C THR A 966 -12.37 15.85 23.00
N ILE A 967 -12.58 15.57 21.70
CA ILE A 967 -13.95 15.46 21.15
C ILE A 967 -14.67 14.18 21.64
N PRO A 968 -14.03 12.99 21.65
CA PRO A 968 -14.60 11.80 22.29
C PRO A 968 -14.94 12.00 23.77
N ALA A 969 -14.03 12.57 24.57
CA ALA A 969 -14.26 12.87 25.99
C ALA A 969 -15.54 13.73 26.19
N ALA A 970 -15.65 14.83 25.46
CA ALA A 970 -16.82 15.71 25.51
C ALA A 970 -18.12 15.02 25.04
N MET A 971 -18.04 14.10 24.08
CA MET A 971 -19.20 13.32 23.65
C MET A 971 -19.69 12.35 24.72
N GLN A 972 -18.76 11.77 25.50
CA GLN A 972 -19.00 10.94 26.69
C GLN A 972 -19.25 11.73 28.00
N LYS A 973 -19.38 13.07 27.92
CA LYS A 973 -19.61 14.02 29.04
C LYS A 973 -18.41 14.30 29.97
N VAL A 974 -17.21 13.83 29.63
CA VAL A 974 -15.99 14.18 30.37
C VAL A 974 -15.53 15.59 29.98
N ALA A 975 -15.13 16.41 30.95
CA ALA A 975 -14.59 17.75 30.72
C ALA A 975 -13.30 17.69 29.88
N ASN A 976 -12.97 18.76 29.13
CA ASN A 976 -11.79 18.76 28.23
C ASN A 976 -10.49 18.40 29.00
N PRO A 977 -9.90 17.23 28.79
CA PRO A 977 -8.75 16.79 29.57
C PRO A 977 -7.43 17.42 29.08
N VAL A 978 -7.43 18.11 27.92
CA VAL A 978 -6.30 18.88 27.40
C VAL A 978 -6.73 20.33 27.13
N PRO A 979 -6.87 21.19 28.16
CA PRO A 979 -7.37 22.57 28.00
C PRO A 979 -6.57 23.45 27.02
N ARG A 980 -5.28 23.13 26.79
CA ARG A 980 -4.42 23.76 25.77
C ARG A 980 -4.92 23.57 24.33
N VAL A 981 -5.83 22.62 24.11
CA VAL A 981 -6.44 22.30 22.82
C VAL A 981 -7.95 22.53 22.92
N VAL A 982 -8.37 23.74 22.55
CA VAL A 982 -9.77 24.20 22.57
C VAL A 982 -10.65 23.34 21.65
N HIS A 983 -11.93 23.15 21.98
CA HIS A 983 -12.87 22.42 21.14
C HIS A 983 -13.38 23.27 19.96
N PRO A 984 -13.90 22.66 18.87
CA PRO A 984 -14.68 23.38 17.87
C PRO A 984 -15.93 24.05 18.47
N ASP A 985 -16.32 25.21 17.95
CA ASP A 985 -17.43 26.02 18.49
C ASP A 985 -18.77 25.24 18.53
N TRP A 986 -19.02 24.39 17.52
CA TRP A 986 -20.20 23.54 17.45
C TRP A 986 -20.28 22.56 18.63
N LEU A 987 -19.13 22.07 19.13
CA LEU A 987 -19.09 21.15 20.25
C LEU A 987 -19.37 21.87 21.56
N HIS A 988 -18.87 23.10 21.74
CA HIS A 988 -19.26 23.97 22.86
C HIS A 988 -20.76 24.33 22.84
N ARG A 989 -21.39 24.45 21.66
CA ARG A 989 -22.86 24.54 21.57
C ARG A 989 -23.52 23.23 22.00
N LYS A 990 -23.09 22.10 21.44
CA LYS A 990 -23.69 20.76 21.65
C LYS A 990 -23.56 20.23 23.09
N VAL A 991 -22.49 20.58 23.81
CA VAL A 991 -22.33 20.27 25.24
C VAL A 991 -23.34 21.06 26.07
N ARG A 992 -23.44 22.39 25.89
CA ARG A 992 -24.46 23.21 26.57
C ARG A 992 -25.89 22.75 26.25
N GLU A 993 -26.16 22.35 25.01
CA GLU A 993 -27.44 21.76 24.59
C GLU A 993 -27.76 20.38 25.21
N LYS A 994 -26.76 19.67 25.75
CA LYS A 994 -26.92 18.42 26.53
C LYS A 994 -27.04 18.67 28.04
N GLU A 995 -26.47 19.77 28.53
CA GLU A 995 -26.45 20.14 29.96
C GLU A 995 -27.67 20.98 30.37
N ASP A 996 -28.35 21.62 29.42
CA ASP A 996 -29.57 22.40 29.65
C ASP A 996 -30.74 21.52 30.14
N LYS A 997 -31.06 21.67 31.42
CA LYS A 997 -32.14 20.94 32.12
C LYS A 997 -33.55 21.44 31.77
N PHE A 998 -33.69 22.57 31.07
CA PHE A 998 -34.97 23.24 30.83
C PHE A 998 -35.46 23.16 29.38
N ARG A 999 -34.84 22.31 28.55
CA ARG A 999 -35.18 22.18 27.13
C ARG A 999 -36.60 21.62 26.90
N GLN A 1000 -37.45 22.42 26.26
CA GLN A 1000 -38.73 21.97 25.72
C GLN A 1000 -38.50 20.92 24.61
N ARG A 1001 -39.14 19.74 24.73
CA ARG A 1001 -39.04 18.67 23.70
C ARG A 1001 -39.68 19.14 22.40
N LYS A 1002 -39.19 18.69 21.23
CA LYS A 1002 -39.86 19.02 19.96
C LYS A 1002 -41.21 18.29 19.92
N LEU A 1003 -42.22 18.93 19.31
CA LEU A 1003 -43.56 18.33 19.19
C LEU A 1003 -43.53 16.95 18.51
N VAL A 1004 -42.61 16.78 17.54
CA VAL A 1004 -42.40 15.53 16.80
C VAL A 1004 -41.95 14.37 17.70
N ASP A 1005 -41.20 14.66 18.78
CA ASP A 1005 -40.72 13.65 19.74
C ASP A 1005 -41.84 13.15 20.69
N ILE A 1006 -43.02 13.78 20.63
CA ILE A 1006 -44.20 13.45 21.46
C ILE A 1006 -45.22 12.61 20.68
N PHE A 1007 -45.25 12.74 19.35
CA PHE A 1007 -46.21 12.04 18.48
C PHE A 1007 -45.54 10.90 17.69
N THR A 1008 -45.44 9.71 18.31
CA THR A 1008 -45.13 8.48 17.56
C THR A 1008 -46.20 8.23 16.51
N LEU A 1009 -45.80 8.29 15.24
CA LEU A 1009 -46.67 8.09 14.09
C LEU A 1009 -47.17 6.63 14.07
N ARG A 1010 -48.45 6.44 14.40
CA ARG A 1010 -49.09 5.11 14.49
C ARG A 1010 -49.15 4.51 13.09
N SER A 1011 -48.45 3.38 12.89
CA SER A 1011 -48.40 2.70 11.59
C SER A 1011 -49.81 2.44 11.05
N ARG A 1012 -50.04 2.79 9.78
CA ARG A 1012 -51.28 2.49 9.07
C ARG A 1012 -51.15 1.10 8.45
N ASN A 1013 -52.03 0.19 8.85
CA ASN A 1013 -52.14 -1.13 8.22
C ASN A 1013 -52.65 -0.99 6.78
N ASP A 1014 -52.19 -1.88 5.89
CA ASP A 1014 -52.65 -1.96 4.50
C ASP A 1014 -54.12 -2.35 4.37
N ALA A 1015 -54.86 -1.60 3.54
CA ALA A 1015 -56.03 -2.09 2.79
C ALA A 1015 -56.40 -1.15 1.61
N THR A 1016 -56.61 -1.75 0.44
CA THR A 1016 -57.45 -1.25 -0.69
C THR A 1016 -57.21 0.16 -1.29
N ILE A 1017 -56.32 0.20 -2.30
CA ILE A 1017 -56.51 0.74 -3.67
C ILE A 1017 -57.62 1.79 -3.92
N THR A 1018 -57.22 2.99 -4.37
CA THR A 1018 -57.62 3.60 -5.67
C THR A 1018 -56.65 4.72 -6.09
N ASN A 1019 -56.59 5.02 -7.40
CA ASN A 1019 -55.71 6.04 -7.98
C ASN A 1019 -56.25 7.47 -7.76
N HIS A 1020 -55.35 8.46 -7.62
CA HIS A 1020 -55.47 9.79 -8.23
C HIS A 1020 -54.13 10.55 -8.17
N ASP A 1021 -53.91 11.47 -9.12
CA ASP A 1021 -52.71 12.32 -9.21
C ASP A 1021 -52.79 13.59 -8.33
N GLU A 1022 -51.73 13.88 -7.57
CA GLU A 1022 -51.37 15.20 -7.01
C GLU A 1022 -49.82 15.21 -6.84
N ALA A 1023 -49.01 16.08 -7.45
CA ALA A 1023 -48.96 17.56 -7.48
C ALA A 1023 -48.15 18.16 -6.30
N ASP A 1024 -47.03 18.81 -6.60
CA ASP A 1024 -46.11 19.42 -5.62
C ASP A 1024 -46.79 20.54 -4.80
N VAL A 1025 -47.07 20.28 -3.53
CA VAL A 1025 -47.41 21.33 -2.55
C VAL A 1025 -46.11 21.99 -2.07
N LYS A 1026 -45.89 23.23 -2.52
CA LYS A 1026 -44.83 24.10 -1.99
C LYS A 1026 -45.32 24.78 -0.72
N ASP A 1027 -44.43 24.87 0.27
CA ASP A 1027 -44.70 25.56 1.52
C ASP A 1027 -44.85 27.09 1.31
N LEU A 1028 -45.68 27.73 2.13
CA LEU A 1028 -46.01 29.16 2.05
C LEU A 1028 -45.44 29.91 3.25
N GLU A 1029 -44.64 30.96 3.01
CA GLU A 1029 -44.68 32.28 3.68
C GLU A 1029 -43.64 33.22 3.01
N ASP A 1030 -43.89 33.68 1.77
CA ASP A 1030 -43.01 34.66 1.09
C ASP A 1030 -43.77 35.61 0.12
N PHE A 1031 -44.77 36.33 0.64
CA PHE A 1031 -45.59 37.36 -0.02
C PHE A 1031 -46.35 38.15 1.09
N GLN A 1032 -46.61 39.48 1.11
CA GLN A 1032 -46.49 40.61 0.15
C GLN A 1032 -46.21 41.93 0.94
N ILE A 1033 -45.25 42.81 0.58
CA ILE A 1033 -45.27 43.94 -0.40
C ILE A 1033 -45.89 45.29 0.08
N LYS A 1034 -45.06 46.37 0.09
CA LYS A 1034 -45.35 47.85 0.09
C LYS A 1034 -45.96 48.49 1.38
N SER A 1035 -45.77 49.78 1.74
CA SER A 1035 -44.98 50.92 1.19
C SER A 1035 -44.89 52.11 2.20
N SER A 1036 -44.02 53.12 1.93
CA SER A 1036 -43.89 54.49 2.55
C SER A 1036 -43.37 54.59 4.02
N SER A 1037 -42.75 55.68 4.52
CA SER A 1037 -41.98 56.82 3.95
C SER A 1037 -41.26 57.66 5.05
N ILE A 1038 -40.22 58.48 4.69
CA ILE A 1038 -39.74 59.72 5.41
C ILE A 1038 -39.02 59.48 6.79
N ASN A 1039 -37.99 60.19 7.30
CA ASN A 1039 -37.16 61.38 6.97
C ASN A 1039 -35.70 61.15 7.49
N ARG A 1040 -34.59 61.44 6.76
CA ARG A 1040 -33.70 62.66 6.75
C ARG A 1040 -32.85 62.95 8.01
N PRO A 1041 -31.70 63.68 7.94
CA PRO A 1041 -31.15 64.46 6.80
C PRO A 1041 -29.66 64.17 6.40
N ARG A 1042 -29.23 64.81 5.29
CA ARG A 1042 -27.82 65.00 4.81
C ARG A 1042 -27.54 66.50 4.64
N PRO A 1043 -26.28 66.92 4.38
CA PRO A 1043 -26.04 67.84 3.24
C PRO A 1043 -25.29 67.24 2.00
N ILE A 1044 -24.18 67.85 1.55
CA ILE A 1044 -23.92 68.25 0.14
C ILE A 1044 -22.40 68.15 -0.17
N VAL A 1045 -21.84 67.79 -1.34
CA VAL A 1045 -22.24 67.69 -2.79
C VAL A 1045 -21.67 68.80 -3.69
N ARG A 1046 -20.93 68.42 -4.75
CA ARG A 1046 -21.13 68.61 -6.24
C ARG A 1046 -20.00 67.80 -6.96
N CYS A 1047 -20.17 67.00 -8.03
CA CYS A 1047 -20.85 67.07 -9.35
C CYS A 1047 -20.07 67.94 -10.37
N TYR A 1048 -19.87 67.61 -11.67
CA TYR A 1048 -20.55 66.77 -12.71
C TYR A 1048 -19.51 65.90 -13.52
N ASP A 1049 -19.77 64.77 -14.23
CA ASP A 1049 -20.63 64.41 -15.43
C ASP A 1049 -19.98 64.81 -16.81
N VAL A 1050 -20.16 64.22 -18.03
CA VAL A 1050 -21.25 63.46 -18.71
C VAL A 1050 -20.76 62.49 -19.85
N ASN A 1051 -21.51 61.40 -20.11
CA ASN A 1051 -21.67 60.42 -21.26
C ASN A 1051 -20.76 60.21 -22.53
N ASP A 1052 -20.68 58.92 -22.93
CA ASP A 1052 -20.98 58.27 -24.27
C ASP A 1052 -19.94 57.81 -25.36
N LYS A 1053 -20.16 56.55 -25.79
CA LYS A 1053 -20.05 55.91 -27.14
C LYS A 1053 -18.75 55.32 -27.78
N HIS A 1054 -19.02 54.28 -28.59
CA HIS A 1054 -18.19 53.42 -29.48
C HIS A 1054 -17.76 54.14 -30.81
N PRO A 1055 -16.91 53.60 -31.76
CA PRO A 1055 -16.71 52.19 -32.15
C PRO A 1055 -15.26 51.75 -32.54
N ALA A 1056 -15.01 51.21 -33.75
CA ALA A 1056 -13.87 50.31 -34.06
C ALA A 1056 -13.42 50.24 -35.56
N LYS A 1057 -12.31 49.49 -35.80
CA LYS A 1057 -11.71 48.97 -37.06
C LYS A 1057 -10.61 49.79 -37.80
N LYS A 1058 -9.77 49.00 -38.49
CA LYS A 1058 -8.62 49.25 -39.41
C LYS A 1058 -8.84 50.42 -40.41
N THR A 1059 -7.84 51.07 -41.04
CA THR A 1059 -6.65 50.56 -41.80
C THR A 1059 -5.62 51.68 -42.10
N GLY A 1060 -4.36 51.34 -42.46
CA GLY A 1060 -3.63 52.07 -43.53
C GLY A 1060 -2.30 52.78 -43.22
N GLN A 1061 -1.18 52.16 -43.64
CA GLN A 1061 -0.01 52.68 -44.39
C GLN A 1061 0.68 54.06 -44.17
N LEU A 1062 2.02 54.02 -44.40
CA LEU A 1062 2.92 55.03 -45.02
C LEU A 1062 3.51 56.22 -44.21
N ASN A 1063 4.77 56.00 -43.78
CA ASN A 1063 5.99 56.79 -44.07
C ASN A 1063 6.24 58.25 -43.58
N SER A 1064 7.55 58.58 -43.54
CA SER A 1064 8.21 59.90 -43.35
C SER A 1064 8.09 60.49 -41.92
N ALA A 1065 9.19 60.68 -41.18
CA ALA A 1065 10.20 61.77 -41.28
C ALA A 1065 9.70 63.08 -40.62
N GLU A 1066 10.47 63.85 -39.84
CA GLU A 1066 11.87 63.75 -39.32
C GLU A 1066 11.98 64.67 -38.05
N GLN A 1067 13.10 64.94 -37.35
CA GLN A 1067 14.52 64.82 -37.69
C GLN A 1067 15.44 64.34 -36.52
N GLN A 1068 16.42 65.16 -36.09
CA GLN A 1068 17.61 64.83 -35.30
C GLN A 1068 17.76 65.69 -34.02
N THR A 1069 18.93 65.56 -33.35
CA THR A 1069 19.52 66.40 -32.26
C THR A 1069 19.07 66.07 -30.82
N ASP A 1070 19.96 65.89 -29.84
CA ASP A 1070 21.40 65.59 -29.90
C ASP A 1070 21.95 64.88 -28.62
N SER A 1071 23.24 64.53 -28.66
CA SER A 1071 24.11 63.93 -27.62
C SER A 1071 24.21 64.74 -26.30
N VAL A 1072 24.72 64.27 -25.14
CA VAL A 1072 25.91 63.45 -24.81
C VAL A 1072 25.74 62.62 -23.49
N HIS A 1073 26.64 61.66 -23.27
CA HIS A 1073 27.04 60.89 -22.06
C HIS A 1073 27.07 61.67 -20.69
N GLU A 1074 27.17 61.06 -19.48
CA GLU A 1074 27.63 59.71 -19.08
C GLU A 1074 27.16 59.20 -17.67
N LEU A 1075 27.37 57.89 -17.43
CA LEU A 1075 27.62 57.21 -16.13
C LEU A 1075 26.68 57.39 -14.91
N SER A 1076 25.96 56.31 -14.57
CA SER A 1076 26.31 55.49 -13.39
C SER A 1076 25.59 54.11 -13.40
N SER A 1077 26.00 53.20 -12.53
CA SER A 1077 25.71 51.75 -12.63
C SER A 1077 24.51 51.28 -11.79
N GLN A 1078 23.62 50.46 -12.38
CA GLN A 1078 23.02 49.26 -11.78
C GLN A 1078 22.01 48.55 -12.72
N SER A 1079 22.18 47.24 -12.93
CA SER A 1079 21.16 46.33 -13.47
C SER A 1079 21.33 44.96 -12.78
N GLN A 1080 20.32 44.44 -12.07
CA GLN A 1080 19.06 43.88 -12.57
C GLN A 1080 19.25 42.71 -13.55
N HIS A 1081 19.53 41.52 -13.01
CA HIS A 1081 19.41 40.26 -13.74
C HIS A 1081 17.94 39.87 -13.90
N ASN A 1082 17.34 40.21 -15.05
CA ASN A 1082 16.11 39.58 -15.50
C ASN A 1082 16.37 38.14 -15.96
N THR A 1083 15.41 37.25 -15.73
CA THR A 1083 15.40 35.89 -16.27
C THR A 1083 15.11 35.91 -17.76
N SER A 1084 16.09 35.56 -18.60
CA SER A 1084 15.88 35.35 -20.04
C SER A 1084 15.44 33.91 -20.34
N TYR A 1085 14.67 33.77 -21.43
CA TYR A 1085 14.42 32.46 -22.05
C TYR A 1085 15.75 31.86 -22.54
N VAL A 1086 15.91 30.54 -22.39
CA VAL A 1086 17.08 29.82 -22.92
C VAL A 1086 16.71 29.20 -24.26
N GLU A 1087 17.02 29.91 -25.35
CA GLU A 1087 16.98 29.32 -26.68
C GLU A 1087 18.09 28.26 -26.82
N ASN A 1088 17.73 27.08 -27.30
CA ASN A 1088 18.72 26.08 -27.70
C ASN A 1088 19.27 26.47 -29.08
N ILE A 1089 20.35 27.25 -29.08
CA ILE A 1089 21.14 27.52 -30.29
C ILE A 1089 21.54 26.16 -30.90
N ASP A 1090 21.17 25.92 -32.17
CA ASP A 1090 21.59 24.72 -32.88
C ASP A 1090 23.09 24.81 -33.18
N ARG A 1091 23.83 23.78 -32.77
CA ARG A 1091 25.25 23.55 -33.06
C ARG A 1091 25.56 23.67 -34.56
N ASN A 1092 24.61 23.31 -35.42
CA ASN A 1092 24.77 23.29 -36.86
C ASN A 1092 24.44 24.66 -37.52
N VAL A 1093 23.89 25.62 -36.76
CA VAL A 1093 23.53 26.97 -37.23
C VAL A 1093 24.46 28.04 -36.64
N ASP A 1094 24.73 27.99 -35.33
CA ASP A 1094 25.79 28.76 -34.68
C ASP A 1094 26.56 27.87 -33.70
N TYR A 1095 27.65 27.29 -34.19
CA TYR A 1095 28.58 26.53 -33.38
C TYR A 1095 29.24 27.37 -32.28
N GLN A 1096 29.42 28.67 -32.48
CA GLN A 1096 30.21 29.53 -31.60
C GLN A 1096 29.39 29.95 -30.38
N GLY A 1097 28.17 30.44 -30.56
CA GLY A 1097 27.21 30.71 -29.47
C GLY A 1097 26.79 29.42 -28.75
N TRP A 1098 26.60 28.32 -29.47
CA TRP A 1098 26.45 26.99 -28.86
C TRP A 1098 27.66 26.65 -27.98
N LEU A 1099 28.88 26.80 -28.49
CA LEU A 1099 30.11 26.46 -27.76
C LEU A 1099 30.33 27.38 -26.56
N GLU A 1100 29.98 28.66 -26.62
CA GLU A 1100 30.02 29.56 -25.46
C GLU A 1100 29.00 29.17 -24.39
N LEU A 1101 27.75 28.86 -24.80
CA LEU A 1101 26.71 28.41 -23.88
C LEU A 1101 27.07 27.06 -23.24
N LYS A 1102 27.68 26.13 -24.01
CA LYS A 1102 28.25 24.89 -23.47
C LYS A 1102 29.44 25.15 -22.57
N LYS A 1103 30.41 26.02 -22.93
CA LYS A 1103 31.56 26.39 -22.08
C LYS A 1103 31.11 27.01 -20.76
N ARG A 1104 30.10 27.88 -20.77
CA ARG A 1104 29.50 28.48 -19.56
C ARG A 1104 28.87 27.40 -18.68
N LYS A 1105 28.00 26.57 -19.24
CA LYS A 1105 27.37 25.43 -18.53
C LYS A 1105 28.39 24.39 -18.04
N TRP A 1106 29.45 24.14 -18.80
CA TRP A 1106 30.55 23.26 -18.40
C TRP A 1106 31.37 23.87 -17.27
N LYS A 1107 31.66 25.18 -17.28
CA LYS A 1107 32.36 25.88 -16.21
C LYS A 1107 31.55 25.82 -14.91
N ASP A 1108 30.24 26.07 -14.96
CA ASP A 1108 29.34 25.92 -13.80
C ASP A 1108 29.33 24.48 -13.27
N ILE A 1109 29.30 23.48 -14.17
CA ILE A 1109 29.41 22.06 -13.80
C ILE A 1109 30.79 21.73 -13.20
N LEU A 1110 31.87 22.34 -13.69
CA LEU A 1110 33.24 22.12 -13.22
C LEU A 1110 33.45 22.75 -11.85
N ASP A 1111 33.00 23.99 -11.63
CA ASP A 1111 33.07 24.66 -10.34
C ASP A 1111 32.12 24.01 -9.31
N ARG A 1112 30.94 23.52 -9.73
CA ARG A 1112 30.09 22.67 -8.88
C ARG A 1112 30.78 21.35 -8.50
N ARG A 1113 31.40 20.65 -9.46
CA ARG A 1113 32.20 19.44 -9.21
C ARG A 1113 33.45 19.71 -8.36
N LYS A 1114 34.07 20.89 -8.48
CA LYS A 1114 35.25 21.30 -7.71
C LYS A 1114 34.87 21.62 -6.26
N LYS A 1115 33.75 22.29 -6.04
CA LYS A 1115 33.14 22.47 -4.71
C LYS A 1115 32.73 21.13 -4.09
N GLN A 1116 32.07 20.24 -4.84
CA GLN A 1116 31.75 18.87 -4.40
C GLN A 1116 33.00 18.04 -4.05
N ARG A 1117 34.11 18.17 -4.79
CA ARG A 1117 35.37 17.50 -4.43
C ARG A 1117 35.99 18.04 -3.14
N LEU A 1118 35.92 19.35 -2.90
CA LEU A 1118 36.38 19.98 -1.65
C LEU A 1118 35.49 19.62 -0.45
N SER A 1119 34.20 19.39 -0.69
CA SER A 1119 33.18 18.88 0.24
C SER A 1119 33.41 17.41 0.60
N ASN A 1120 33.47 16.50 -0.38
CA ASN A 1120 33.79 15.09 -0.16
C ASN A 1120 35.16 14.90 0.53
N SER A 1121 36.11 15.81 0.26
CA SER A 1121 37.40 15.91 0.93
C SER A 1121 37.34 16.55 2.34
N ARG A 1122 36.16 16.59 2.97
CA ARG A 1122 35.95 16.91 4.40
C ARG A 1122 35.07 15.89 5.13
N THR A 1123 34.15 15.23 4.43
CA THR A 1123 33.37 14.10 4.97
C THR A 1123 34.15 12.77 4.99
N SER A 1124 35.11 12.55 4.08
CA SER A 1124 36.01 11.38 4.11
C SER A 1124 37.13 11.51 5.18
N HIS A 1125 36.75 11.77 6.43
CA HIS A 1125 37.69 12.01 7.54
C HIS A 1125 37.39 11.17 8.80
N HIS A 1126 37.19 9.87 8.56
CA HIS A 1126 37.74 8.79 9.39
C HIS A 1126 38.38 7.75 8.46
N ILE A 1127 39.23 6.87 9.02
CA ILE A 1127 40.15 5.95 8.33
C ILE A 1127 41.33 6.64 7.62
N THR A 1128 42.48 6.65 8.30
CA THR A 1128 43.76 6.32 7.67
C THR A 1128 44.66 5.60 8.68
N ASN A 1129 44.49 4.27 8.84
CA ASN A 1129 45.38 3.39 9.62
C ASN A 1129 45.06 1.89 9.39
N ALA A 1130 45.31 1.35 8.19
CA ALA A 1130 45.38 -0.11 7.92
C ALA A 1130 45.84 -0.41 6.47
N SER A 1131 47.12 -0.21 6.13
CA SER A 1131 47.70 -0.78 4.90
C SER A 1131 49.24 -0.78 4.94
N GLU A 1132 49.81 -1.68 5.75
CA GLU A 1132 51.22 -2.09 5.59
C GLU A 1132 51.50 -3.37 6.39
N LEU A 1133 51.34 -4.55 5.77
CA LEU A 1133 52.15 -5.75 6.03
C LEU A 1133 51.82 -6.89 5.06
N LEU A 1134 52.85 -7.70 4.79
CA LEU A 1134 52.89 -8.86 3.89
C LEU A 1134 52.63 -8.53 2.41
N GLY A 1135 53.38 -9.08 1.45
CA GLY A 1135 54.34 -10.19 1.55
C GLY A 1135 54.00 -11.21 0.49
N GLY A 1136 54.66 -11.12 -0.67
CA GLY A 1136 54.22 -11.85 -1.86
C GLY A 1136 54.67 -13.30 -1.92
N LEU A 1137 53.99 -14.08 -2.76
CA LEU A 1137 54.64 -15.13 -3.55
C LEU A 1137 53.91 -15.33 -4.89
N THR A 1138 54.62 -15.99 -5.82
CA THR A 1138 54.39 -15.96 -7.27
C THR A 1138 53.33 -16.94 -7.77
N ASN A 1139 52.64 -16.58 -8.86
CA ASN A 1139 52.84 -17.33 -10.12
C ASN A 1139 52.40 -16.58 -11.40
N HIS A 1140 52.97 -16.96 -12.54
CA HIS A 1140 52.75 -16.33 -13.85
C HIS A 1140 51.95 -17.23 -14.81
N LYS A 1141 51.00 -16.64 -15.57
CA LYS A 1141 50.93 -16.60 -17.06
C LYS A 1141 49.55 -16.13 -17.54
N GLY A 1142 49.46 -15.60 -18.77
CA GLY A 1142 48.18 -15.54 -19.52
C GLY A 1142 47.54 -14.18 -19.85
N ALA A 1143 48.23 -13.04 -19.68
CA ALA A 1143 47.62 -11.74 -20.00
C ALA A 1143 47.57 -11.43 -21.51
N GLN A 1144 46.40 -11.62 -22.15
CA GLN A 1144 46.10 -10.96 -23.42
C GLN A 1144 45.89 -9.44 -23.20
N ARG A 1145 46.41 -8.62 -24.11
CA ARG A 1145 46.40 -7.14 -24.00
C ARG A 1145 44.97 -6.59 -24.05
N ARG A 1146 44.52 -5.92 -22.98
CA ARG A 1146 43.39 -4.97 -23.02
C ARG A 1146 43.93 -3.54 -22.93
N THR A 1147 43.79 -2.76 -23.99
CA THR A 1147 44.21 -1.35 -24.06
C THR A 1147 43.11 -0.42 -23.55
N GLY A 1148 43.32 0.19 -22.39
CA GLY A 1148 42.38 1.16 -21.82
C GLY A 1148 42.96 1.91 -20.62
N VAL A 1149 42.37 3.05 -20.26
CA VAL A 1149 42.94 3.98 -19.25
C VAL A 1149 43.14 3.32 -17.88
N GLY A 1150 42.31 2.34 -17.50
CA GLY A 1150 42.52 1.56 -16.27
C GLY A 1150 43.88 0.86 -16.22
N SER A 1151 44.32 0.23 -17.32
CA SER A 1151 45.63 -0.45 -17.40
C SER A 1151 46.82 0.50 -17.17
N TYR A 1152 46.65 1.79 -17.48
CA TYR A 1152 47.65 2.82 -17.19
C TYR A 1152 47.81 2.99 -15.67
N PHE A 1153 46.71 3.12 -14.93
CA PHE A 1153 46.75 3.26 -13.46
C PHE A 1153 47.30 2.00 -12.77
N THR A 1154 46.83 0.81 -13.13
CA THR A 1154 47.31 -0.45 -12.53
C THR A 1154 48.81 -0.66 -12.73
N THR A 1155 49.38 -0.18 -13.86
CA THR A 1155 50.83 -0.24 -14.10
C THR A 1155 51.61 0.62 -13.11
N HIS A 1156 51.09 1.79 -12.73
CA HIS A 1156 51.74 2.68 -11.75
C HIS A 1156 51.62 2.16 -10.31
N GLU A 1157 50.50 1.53 -9.94
CA GLU A 1157 50.29 0.93 -8.61
C GLU A 1157 51.24 -0.27 -8.37
N VAL A 1158 51.50 -1.06 -9.41
CA VAL A 1158 52.46 -2.18 -9.35
C VAL A 1158 53.91 -1.67 -9.25
N ALA A 1159 54.26 -0.55 -9.88
CA ALA A 1159 55.58 0.07 -9.73
C ALA A 1159 55.76 0.63 -8.30
N LEU A 1160 54.77 1.36 -7.80
CA LEU A 1160 54.76 1.96 -6.45
C LEU A 1160 54.95 0.93 -5.32
N THR A 1161 54.45 -0.29 -5.49
CA THR A 1161 54.50 -1.34 -4.46
C THR A 1161 55.72 -2.27 -4.55
N ARG A 1162 56.55 -2.15 -5.58
CA ARG A 1162 57.70 -3.06 -5.81
C ARG A 1162 59.07 -2.37 -5.82
N CYS A 1163 59.12 -1.07 -6.08
CA CYS A 1163 60.36 -0.35 -6.33
C CYS A 1163 60.61 0.73 -5.27
N HIS A 1164 61.89 1.05 -5.00
CA HIS A 1164 62.24 2.03 -3.96
C HIS A 1164 61.84 3.46 -4.34
N TRP A 1165 61.24 4.19 -3.39
CA TRP A 1165 60.76 5.56 -3.63
C TRP A 1165 61.88 6.58 -3.47
N GLN A 1166 62.20 7.32 -4.54
CA GLN A 1166 63.07 8.50 -4.46
C GLN A 1166 62.21 9.73 -4.14
N ILE A 1167 62.05 10.06 -2.85
CA ILE A 1167 61.26 11.23 -2.42
C ILE A 1167 61.99 12.52 -2.81
N ILE A 1168 61.40 13.29 -3.73
CA ILE A 1168 61.92 14.60 -4.17
C ILE A 1168 61.41 15.72 -3.26
N GLN A 1169 60.13 15.71 -2.92
CA GLN A 1169 59.52 16.78 -2.13
C GLN A 1169 58.30 16.31 -1.35
N LEU A 1170 58.19 16.72 -0.08
CA LEU A 1170 56.96 16.66 0.70
C LEU A 1170 56.33 18.05 0.74
N LEU A 1171 55.11 18.20 0.21
CA LEU A 1171 54.32 19.43 0.26
C LEU A 1171 53.12 19.25 1.21
N PRO A 1172 52.79 20.23 2.08
CA PRO A 1172 51.53 20.19 2.82
C PRO A 1172 50.33 20.25 1.86
N SER A 1173 49.29 19.49 2.16
CA SER A 1173 48.00 19.61 1.48
C SER A 1173 47.21 20.81 2.01
N SER A 1174 46.06 21.12 1.40
CA SER A 1174 45.05 21.98 2.00
C SER A 1174 44.25 21.29 3.13
N ARG A 1175 44.40 19.96 3.27
CA ARG A 1175 44.02 19.16 4.45
C ARG A 1175 45.16 19.14 5.47
N CYS A 1176 44.82 19.20 6.76
CA CYS A 1176 45.81 19.05 7.83
C CYS A 1176 46.11 17.56 8.08
N GLY A 1177 47.35 17.23 8.46
CA GLY A 1177 47.84 15.84 8.56
C GLY A 1177 48.06 15.14 7.22
N GLN A 1178 47.60 15.71 6.09
CA GLN A 1178 47.84 15.17 4.76
C GLN A 1178 48.92 15.96 4.02
N PHE A 1179 49.84 15.24 3.41
CA PHE A 1179 50.95 15.74 2.60
C PHE A 1179 50.89 15.13 1.20
N PHE A 1180 51.55 15.76 0.25
CA PHE A 1180 51.82 15.18 -1.06
C PHE A 1180 53.32 14.91 -1.18
N ALA A 1181 53.68 13.64 -1.29
CA ALA A 1181 55.02 13.23 -1.68
C ALA A 1181 55.09 13.22 -3.22
N TRP A 1182 55.96 14.05 -3.76
CA TRP A 1182 56.51 13.83 -5.10
C TRP A 1182 57.63 12.81 -4.97
N VAL A 1183 57.42 11.62 -5.53
CA VAL A 1183 58.43 10.56 -5.58
C VAL A 1183 58.78 10.25 -7.03
N VAL A 1184 60.00 9.79 -7.28
CA VAL A 1184 60.35 9.10 -8.52
C VAL A 1184 60.45 7.60 -8.26
N VAL A 1185 59.81 6.83 -9.15
CA VAL A 1185 59.86 5.37 -9.19
C VAL A 1185 60.07 4.98 -10.66
N GLU A 1186 61.12 4.20 -10.94
CA GLU A 1186 61.54 3.80 -12.30
C GLU A 1186 61.64 4.95 -13.31
N GLY A 1187 62.05 6.14 -12.85
CA GLY A 1187 62.17 7.35 -13.67
C GLY A 1187 60.86 8.13 -13.88
N ILE A 1188 59.71 7.60 -13.44
CA ILE A 1188 58.41 8.28 -13.50
C ILE A 1188 58.19 9.06 -12.20
N MET A 1189 57.89 10.36 -12.30
CA MET A 1189 57.55 11.19 -11.15
C MET A 1189 56.05 11.07 -10.82
N LEU A 1190 55.73 10.66 -9.60
CA LEU A 1190 54.38 10.39 -9.10
C LEU A 1190 54.06 11.26 -7.87
N LYS A 1191 52.80 11.68 -7.76
CA LYS A 1191 52.30 12.52 -6.67
C LYS A 1191 51.41 11.69 -5.73
N ILE A 1192 52.02 11.15 -4.68
CA ILE A 1192 51.33 10.32 -3.69
C ILE A 1192 50.74 11.21 -2.57
N PRO A 1193 49.44 11.10 -2.24
CA PRO A 1193 48.91 11.63 -0.99
C PRO A 1193 49.32 10.74 0.17
N ILE A 1194 50.13 11.26 1.10
CA ILE A 1194 50.46 10.60 2.38
C ILE A 1194 49.62 11.24 3.48
N THR A 1195 48.90 10.46 4.26
CA THR A 1195 48.26 10.95 5.50
C THR A 1195 49.07 10.47 6.70
N ILE A 1196 49.37 11.38 7.62
CA ILE A 1196 50.17 11.11 8.82
C ILE A 1196 49.26 11.27 10.05
N PRO A 1197 49.02 10.20 10.84
CA PRO A 1197 48.23 10.29 12.06
C PRO A 1197 49.00 11.01 13.17
N ARG A 1198 48.26 11.62 14.09
CA ARG A 1198 48.80 12.31 15.26
C ARG A 1198 48.90 11.35 16.45
N ALA A 1199 50.13 10.93 16.75
CA ALA A 1199 50.45 10.26 18.01
C ALA A 1199 50.68 11.28 19.14
N PHE A 1200 50.12 11.04 20.32
CA PHE A 1200 50.41 11.78 21.55
C PHE A 1200 50.23 10.89 22.78
N TYR A 1201 50.70 11.36 23.94
CA TYR A 1201 50.64 10.62 25.20
C TYR A 1201 49.82 11.37 26.25
N LEU A 1202 48.91 10.67 26.92
CA LEU A 1202 48.17 11.15 28.08
C LEU A 1202 48.70 10.46 29.33
N ASN A 1203 49.00 11.23 30.38
CA ASN A 1203 49.54 10.72 31.65
C ASN A 1203 48.64 11.10 32.82
N SER A 1204 47.57 10.34 33.05
CA SER A 1204 46.56 10.68 34.05
C SER A 1204 46.66 9.86 35.34
N LYS A 1205 46.30 10.46 36.47
CA LYS A 1205 46.19 9.75 37.76
C LYS A 1205 45.00 8.79 37.81
N ALA A 1206 44.00 8.98 36.95
CA ALA A 1206 42.83 8.11 36.79
C ALA A 1206 42.87 7.35 35.45
N PRO A 1207 42.20 6.20 35.31
CA PRO A 1207 42.12 5.47 34.04
C PRO A 1207 41.17 6.18 33.06
N ALA A 1208 41.70 7.07 32.21
CA ALA A 1208 40.95 7.90 31.27
C ALA A 1208 40.42 7.16 30.01
N MET A 1209 40.36 5.83 30.03
CA MET A 1209 40.13 4.94 28.88
C MET A 1209 38.79 5.17 28.15
N GLU A 1210 37.75 5.63 28.84
CA GLU A 1210 36.42 5.85 28.26
C GLU A 1210 36.37 7.00 27.23
N ASN A 1211 37.23 8.02 27.40
CA ASN A 1211 37.19 9.23 26.56
C ASN A 1211 38.20 9.21 25.40
N PHE A 1212 39.33 8.52 25.57
CA PHE A 1212 40.38 8.39 24.56
C PHE A 1212 40.95 6.96 24.59
N PRO A 1213 40.39 6.01 23.81
CA PRO A 1213 40.93 4.66 23.73
C PRO A 1213 42.33 4.70 23.11
N GLY A 1214 43.28 4.02 23.76
CA GLY A 1214 44.69 3.99 23.38
C GLY A 1214 45.45 2.89 24.10
N ARG A 1215 46.73 2.74 23.78
CA ARG A 1215 47.58 1.68 24.34
C ARG A 1215 48.28 2.16 25.62
N HIS A 1216 48.15 1.43 26.72
CA HIS A 1216 49.01 1.66 27.89
C HIS A 1216 50.49 1.42 27.53
N VAL A 1217 51.35 2.37 27.86
CA VAL A 1217 52.80 2.32 27.58
C VAL A 1217 53.60 2.83 28.76
N ASN A 1218 54.76 2.23 29.01
CA ASN A 1218 55.75 2.75 29.96
C ASN A 1218 56.85 3.48 29.18
N LYS A 1219 56.87 4.82 29.23
CA LYS A 1219 57.90 5.67 28.60
C LYS A 1219 58.31 6.79 29.57
N THR A 1220 59.60 7.10 29.64
CA THR A 1220 60.13 8.17 30.50
C THR A 1220 59.62 9.53 30.04
N LEU A 1221 58.96 10.28 30.91
CA LEU A 1221 58.39 11.57 30.57
C LEU A 1221 59.43 12.71 30.61
N PRO A 1222 59.31 13.72 29.72
CA PRO A 1222 60.18 14.90 29.76
C PRO A 1222 60.20 15.59 31.13
N HIS A 1223 61.36 16.12 31.51
CA HIS A 1223 61.59 16.82 32.78
C HIS A 1223 61.38 15.95 34.04
N GLY A 1224 61.54 14.62 33.94
CA GLY A 1224 61.53 13.72 35.09
C GLY A 1224 60.18 13.55 35.79
N ARG A 1225 59.07 13.87 35.10
CA ARG A 1225 57.72 13.71 35.66
C ARG A 1225 57.38 12.23 35.88
N PRO A 1226 56.72 11.87 36.99
CA PRO A 1226 56.29 10.49 37.24
C PRO A 1226 55.23 10.05 36.21
N SER A 1227 55.37 8.81 35.74
CA SER A 1227 54.36 8.12 34.95
C SER A 1227 53.28 7.56 35.88
N TYR A 1228 52.03 7.90 35.59
CA TYR A 1228 50.84 7.31 36.18
C TYR A 1228 50.21 6.36 35.13
N ASN A 1229 48.92 6.51 34.81
CA ASN A 1229 48.30 5.85 33.68
C ASN A 1229 48.72 6.55 32.37
N LEU A 1230 49.87 6.12 31.84
CA LEU A 1230 50.41 6.63 30.58
C LEU A 1230 49.85 5.85 29.39
N VAL A 1231 49.10 6.55 28.53
CA VAL A 1231 48.40 6.00 27.36
C VAL A 1231 48.89 6.68 26.08
N GLU A 1232 49.30 5.88 25.11
CA GLU A 1232 49.63 6.27 23.74
C GLU A 1232 48.35 6.29 22.89
N VAL A 1233 47.98 7.48 22.40
CA VAL A 1233 46.79 7.72 21.59
C VAL A 1233 47.22 8.11 20.19
N ILE A 1234 46.73 7.38 19.18
CA ILE A 1234 47.02 7.61 17.76
C ILE A 1234 45.69 7.88 17.05
N ILE A 1235 45.49 9.11 16.55
CA ILE A 1235 44.27 9.53 15.84
C ILE A 1235 44.60 10.46 14.67
N ASP A 1236 43.74 10.56 13.67
CA ASP A 1236 43.92 11.53 12.57
C ASP A 1236 44.04 12.98 13.09
N GLU A 1237 44.93 13.80 12.53
CA GLU A 1237 45.17 15.20 12.96
C GLU A 1237 43.88 16.05 12.92
N ASP A 1238 42.97 15.83 11.96
CA ASP A 1238 41.67 16.52 11.93
C ASP A 1238 40.64 15.96 12.93
N LYS A 1239 40.81 14.72 13.42
CA LYS A 1239 40.07 14.21 14.59
C LYS A 1239 40.61 14.85 15.88
N PHE A 1240 41.94 14.87 16.05
CA PHE A 1240 42.62 15.58 17.14
C PHE A 1240 42.19 17.06 17.22
N ARG A 1241 42.04 17.75 16.09
CA ARG A 1241 41.56 19.14 16.06
C ARG A 1241 40.11 19.29 16.51
N LYS A 1242 39.19 18.41 16.09
CA LYS A 1242 37.79 18.40 16.58
C LYS A 1242 37.72 18.12 18.08
N GLU A 1243 38.49 17.13 18.54
CA GLU A 1243 38.50 16.66 19.93
C GLU A 1243 39.40 17.50 20.85
N SER A 1244 40.20 18.43 20.30
CA SER A 1244 41.08 19.33 21.07
C SER A 1244 40.37 20.10 22.19
N LYS A 1245 39.08 20.43 22.01
CA LYS A 1245 38.26 21.05 23.07
C LYS A 1245 37.91 20.08 24.21
N LYS A 1246 37.64 18.80 23.89
CA LYS A 1246 37.48 17.74 24.91
C LYS A 1246 38.80 17.48 25.62
N LEU A 1247 39.90 17.41 24.85
CA LEU A 1247 41.25 17.23 25.37
C LEU A 1247 41.66 18.36 26.33
N ALA A 1248 41.40 19.62 25.95
CA ALA A 1248 41.66 20.79 26.79
C ALA A 1248 40.75 20.85 28.02
N ALA A 1249 39.49 20.41 27.93
CA ALA A 1249 38.62 20.28 29.09
C ALA A 1249 39.08 19.18 30.05
N LEU A 1250 39.55 18.05 29.51
CA LEU A 1250 40.09 16.93 30.30
C LEU A 1250 41.40 17.33 31.00
N LEU A 1251 42.31 18.02 30.30
CA LEU A 1251 43.55 18.59 30.84
C LEU A 1251 43.33 19.81 31.76
N ALA A 1252 42.09 20.29 31.92
CA ALA A 1252 41.72 21.33 32.87
C ALA A 1252 41.14 20.75 34.18
N ASP A 1253 40.88 19.44 34.27
CA ASP A 1253 40.56 18.78 35.53
C ASP A 1253 41.85 18.69 36.39
N PRO A 1254 41.87 19.21 37.64
CA PRO A 1254 43.03 19.09 38.53
C PRO A 1254 43.37 17.65 38.97
N ARG A 1255 42.55 16.65 38.57
CA ARG A 1255 42.82 15.21 38.72
C ARG A 1255 43.54 14.59 37.53
N SER A 1256 43.61 15.29 36.39
CA SER A 1256 44.28 14.83 35.16
C SER A 1256 45.81 14.81 35.26
#